data_AF-C4YF27-F1
#
_entry.id   AF-C4YF27-F1
#
_cell.length_a   1.000
_cell.length_b   1.000
_cell.length_c   1.000
_cell.angle_alpha   90.00
_cell.angle_beta   90.00
_cell.angle_gamma   90.00
#
_symmetry.space_group_name_H-M   'P 1'
#
loop_
_entity.id
_entity.type
_entity.pdbx_description
1 polymer ?
#
loop_
_entity_poly.entity_id
_entity_poly.type
_entity_poly.pdbx_seq_one_letter_code
_entity_poly.pdbx_strand_id
1 'polypeptide(L)'
;MSKTTEIFCRLPKSVELIQDFKDITPSPKANAECRAALYSKNGDFFAYTQPQEVVILDTTGEAKVYHRIEIPEVFDIYFSPEGTYLCLWCKPIQLNKENGTWNNNLKIFNIKTKTIIAEWSAKHQNAWKPQFTSEENLFARSINQKEIHFFELDPTSDSTVNINQPSFKYKVNDPKATLQAFQISPGRNPSVAIFIPEKSGKPANVSIYNIPNFNQPICFKNFFKAEKCQLKWNSLGTALLALASTDHDTTNKSYYGETNLYLLGIAGSYDSRIDLKREGPIHDITWSPTAREFAVSYGYMPSETTFFDSRGNAIHSLPTAPRNTILYSPHAKFVLVAGFGNLQGTVDVYDRQNKFSKVVTFEASNTSVCEWSPCGRFILTATTSPRLRVDNGCKIWHASGKLIYLKEFPELFSIGWKPQPLDCFPPIRNLEPAPEAHESTKEYLEKRQALASAAAKKPAGAYRPPHARGGGAGSGSGVASSLYQKELQNNLRSNGSTPSPPPGLSRTAGNIPRVRTVVGAPPPVEKESKAAAKNRKKREAKKQAQEKNNSPAPEATTSASPVPAQAQAPASTPAPAPATAGVIGGVASLEEKKIRSLLKKLRAIEQLKMKQASGETLEDTQVIKISKEDEIRSELQTLGWNE
;
A
#
# COMPACT_ATOMS: atom_id res chain seq x y z
N MET A 1 -14.33 26.98 8.60
CA MET A 1 -14.25 26.43 9.97
C MET A 1 -13.79 24.99 9.85
N SER A 2 -12.65 24.61 10.44
CA SER A 2 -12.26 23.20 10.48
C SER A 2 -13.24 22.48 11.39
N LYS A 3 -13.91 21.41 10.93
CA LYS A 3 -14.52 20.47 11.87
C LYS A 3 -13.45 19.99 12.84
N THR A 4 -13.86 19.75 14.09
CA THR A 4 -13.00 19.27 15.17
C THR A 4 -12.30 17.98 14.77
N THR A 5 -11.06 17.81 15.22
CA THR A 5 -10.28 16.62 14.94
C THR A 5 -10.46 15.62 16.08
N GLU A 6 -10.82 14.38 15.76
CA GLU A 6 -11.09 13.35 16.77
C GLU A 6 -10.40 12.05 16.39
N ILE A 7 -9.76 11.41 17.36
CA ILE A 7 -9.15 10.09 17.25
C ILE A 7 -9.69 9.18 18.35
N PHE A 8 -9.73 7.88 18.09
CA PHE A 8 -9.93 6.90 19.15
C PHE A 8 -8.62 6.17 19.45
N CYS A 9 -8.39 5.78 20.70
CA CYS A 9 -7.29 4.94 21.15
C CYS A 9 -7.88 3.74 21.89
N ARG A 10 -7.61 2.52 21.42
CA ARG A 10 -7.99 1.28 22.11
C ARG A 10 -6.80 0.75 22.91
N LEU A 11 -7.01 0.61 24.20
CA LEU A 11 -6.10 0.01 25.16
C LEU A 11 -6.60 -1.41 25.51
N PRO A 12 -5.83 -2.21 26.27
CA PRO A 12 -6.24 -3.58 26.61
C PRO A 12 -7.57 -3.65 27.38
N LYS A 13 -7.85 -2.67 28.24
CA LYS A 13 -9.02 -2.66 29.13
C LYS A 13 -9.85 -1.37 29.08
N SER A 14 -9.54 -0.49 28.14
CA SER A 14 -10.23 0.77 27.99
C SER A 14 -10.20 1.26 26.54
N VAL A 15 -11.07 2.23 26.26
CA VAL A 15 -11.04 3.03 25.03
C VAL A 15 -10.99 4.49 25.45
N GLU A 16 -10.29 5.29 24.65
CA GLU A 16 -10.26 6.74 24.81
C GLU A 16 -10.67 7.40 23.49
N LEU A 17 -11.60 8.35 23.56
CA LEU A 17 -11.93 9.26 22.46
C LEU A 17 -11.29 10.61 22.76
N ILE A 18 -10.44 11.09 21.85
CA ILE A 18 -9.70 12.34 22.01
C ILE A 18 -10.13 13.30 20.92
N GLN A 19 -10.79 14.39 21.29
CA GLN A 19 -11.22 15.47 20.40
C GLN A 19 -10.42 16.73 20.74
N ASP A 20 -9.75 17.29 19.74
CA ASP A 20 -8.90 18.49 19.88
C ASP A 20 -7.96 18.41 21.10
N PHE A 21 -7.32 17.24 21.22
CA PHE A 21 -6.36 16.88 22.27
C PHE A 21 -6.94 16.70 23.69
N LYS A 22 -8.27 16.73 23.84
CA LYS A 22 -8.97 16.49 25.12
C LYS A 22 -9.70 15.16 25.10
N ASP A 23 -9.68 14.45 26.23
CA ASP A 23 -10.44 13.21 26.41
C ASP A 23 -11.93 13.52 26.56
N ILE A 24 -12.74 13.01 25.63
CA ILE A 24 -14.20 13.15 25.60
C ILE A 24 -14.92 11.81 25.84
N THR A 25 -14.20 10.81 26.33
CA THR A 25 -14.77 9.46 26.52
C THR A 25 -15.93 9.51 27.53
N PRO A 26 -17.13 9.02 27.16
CA PRO A 26 -18.27 9.06 28.06
C PRO A 26 -18.05 8.21 29.30
N SER A 27 -18.66 8.63 30.40
CA SER A 27 -18.74 7.85 31.64
C SER A 27 -20.00 6.97 31.65
N PRO A 28 -19.94 5.72 32.17
CA PRO A 28 -18.75 5.07 32.71
C PRO A 28 -17.79 4.61 31.60
N LYS A 29 -16.48 4.82 31.81
CA LYS A 29 -15.45 4.31 30.90
C LYS A 29 -15.45 2.78 30.91
N ALA A 30 -15.00 2.19 29.80
CA ALA A 30 -14.76 0.76 29.73
C ALA A 30 -13.83 0.31 30.88
N ASN A 31 -14.22 -0.76 31.56
CA ASN A 31 -13.54 -1.26 32.77
C ASN A 31 -13.06 -2.71 32.60
N ALA A 32 -13.24 -3.29 31.42
CA ALA A 32 -12.94 -4.68 31.11
C ALA A 32 -12.23 -4.80 29.75
N GLU A 33 -11.82 -6.03 29.41
CA GLU A 33 -11.08 -6.34 28.19
C GLU A 33 -11.78 -5.77 26.93
N CYS A 34 -11.05 -4.95 26.16
CA CYS A 34 -11.54 -4.34 24.92
C CYS A 34 -10.91 -5.03 23.71
N ARG A 35 -11.61 -6.00 23.11
CA ARG A 35 -11.06 -6.85 22.04
C ARG A 35 -11.08 -6.16 20.68
N ALA A 36 -12.11 -5.36 20.40
CA ALA A 36 -12.24 -4.59 19.16
C ALA A 36 -12.87 -3.23 19.43
N ALA A 37 -12.49 -2.22 18.63
CA ALA A 37 -13.09 -0.89 18.64
C ALA A 37 -12.88 -0.22 17.28
N LEU A 38 -13.92 0.46 16.76
CA LEU A 38 -13.85 1.22 15.51
C LEU A 38 -15.00 2.24 15.40
N TYR A 39 -14.79 3.25 14.56
CA TYR A 39 -15.87 4.10 14.06
C TYR A 39 -16.64 3.44 12.91
N SER A 40 -17.90 3.83 12.77
CA SER A 40 -18.64 3.69 11.52
C SER A 40 -17.96 4.54 10.43
N LYS A 41 -18.17 4.16 9.16
CA LYS A 41 -17.48 4.80 8.03
C LYS A 41 -17.92 6.24 7.77
N ASN A 42 -19.13 6.61 8.19
CA ASN A 42 -19.63 7.98 8.21
C ASN A 42 -19.18 8.79 9.46
N GLY A 43 -18.67 8.11 10.50
CA GLY A 43 -18.22 8.75 11.74
C GLY A 43 -19.32 9.07 12.76
N ASP A 44 -20.56 8.65 12.50
CA ASP A 44 -21.71 8.93 13.38
C ASP A 44 -21.74 8.04 14.63
N PHE A 45 -21.17 6.84 14.54
CA PHE A 45 -21.13 5.89 15.65
C PHE A 45 -19.70 5.41 15.93
N PHE A 46 -19.42 5.15 17.19
CA PHE A 46 -18.24 4.42 17.63
C PHE A 46 -18.66 3.18 18.42
N ALA A 47 -18.14 2.02 18.07
CA ALA A 47 -18.43 0.79 18.80
C ALA A 47 -17.16 0.18 19.39
N TYR A 48 -17.29 -0.39 20.58
CA TYR A 48 -16.24 -1.18 21.22
C TYR A 48 -16.82 -2.38 21.97
N THR A 49 -16.02 -3.44 22.08
CA THR A 49 -16.43 -4.68 22.76
C THR A 49 -16.01 -4.70 24.22
N GLN A 50 -16.82 -5.35 25.05
CA GLN A 50 -16.51 -5.79 26.40
C GLN A 50 -16.86 -7.29 26.53
N PRO A 51 -16.44 -7.98 27.60
CA PRO A 51 -16.65 -9.44 27.71
C PRO A 51 -18.11 -9.89 27.64
N GLN A 52 -19.06 -9.06 28.08
CA GLN A 52 -20.49 -9.39 28.16
C GLN A 52 -21.37 -8.59 27.19
N GLU A 53 -20.82 -7.56 26.55
CA GLU A 53 -21.60 -6.63 25.76
C GLU A 53 -20.77 -5.94 24.66
N VAL A 54 -21.47 -5.34 23.69
CA VAL A 54 -20.89 -4.37 22.75
C VAL A 54 -21.55 -3.02 23.02
N VAL A 55 -20.73 -2.00 23.25
CA VAL A 55 -21.22 -0.64 23.51
C VAL A 55 -21.12 0.17 22.24
N ILE A 56 -22.21 0.83 21.86
CA ILE A 56 -22.29 1.77 20.75
C ILE A 56 -22.44 3.17 21.34
N LEU A 57 -21.56 4.07 20.92
CA LEU A 57 -21.60 5.49 21.22
C LEU A 57 -22.09 6.26 20.00
N ASP A 58 -22.94 7.26 20.20
CA ASP A 58 -23.27 8.29 19.22
C ASP A 58 -22.20 9.37 19.30
N THR A 59 -21.56 9.66 18.16
CA THR A 59 -20.47 10.62 18.03
C THR A 59 -20.84 11.78 17.10
N THR A 60 -22.12 11.98 16.76
CA THR A 60 -22.55 13.14 15.94
C THR A 60 -22.35 14.48 16.65
N GLY A 61 -22.41 14.48 17.99
CA GLY A 61 -22.07 15.60 18.86
C GLY A 61 -21.03 15.20 19.92
N GLU A 62 -21.28 15.54 21.18
CA GLU A 62 -20.51 14.98 22.30
C GLU A 62 -20.74 13.47 22.39
N ALA A 63 -19.66 12.71 22.54
CA ALA A 63 -19.72 11.25 22.58
C ALA A 63 -20.58 10.77 23.75
N LYS A 64 -21.67 10.05 23.46
CA LYS A 64 -22.63 9.55 24.46
C LYS A 64 -23.02 8.11 24.17
N VAL A 65 -23.39 7.35 25.20
CA VAL A 65 -23.86 5.97 25.01
C VAL A 65 -25.18 5.97 24.25
N TYR A 66 -25.19 5.31 23.09
CA TYR A 66 -26.37 5.16 22.24
C TYR A 66 -27.12 3.85 22.53
N HIS A 67 -26.39 2.73 22.59
CA HIS A 67 -26.98 1.41 22.86
C HIS A 67 -25.95 0.41 23.39
N ARG A 68 -26.43 -0.63 24.07
CA ARG A 68 -25.64 -1.76 24.58
C ARG A 68 -26.23 -3.05 24.05
N ILE A 69 -25.42 -3.81 23.33
CA ILE A 69 -25.82 -5.12 22.80
C ILE A 69 -25.32 -6.18 23.79
N GLU A 70 -26.23 -6.79 24.55
CA GLU A 70 -25.93 -7.80 25.58
C GLU A 70 -25.61 -9.17 24.97
N ILE A 71 -24.50 -9.24 24.21
CA ILE A 71 -23.98 -10.47 23.63
C ILE A 71 -22.57 -10.71 24.19
N PRO A 72 -22.35 -11.86 24.86
CA PRO A 72 -21.05 -12.15 25.43
C PRO A 72 -20.04 -12.59 24.39
N GLU A 73 -18.76 -12.42 24.72
CA GLU A 73 -17.62 -12.97 23.99
C GLU A 73 -17.57 -12.56 22.50
N VAL A 74 -17.84 -11.28 22.22
CA VAL A 74 -17.64 -10.68 20.89
C VAL A 74 -16.16 -10.33 20.70
N PHE A 75 -15.51 -10.97 19.73
CA PHE A 75 -14.08 -10.82 19.48
C PHE A 75 -13.76 -9.79 18.39
N ASP A 76 -14.65 -9.60 17.42
CA ASP A 76 -14.45 -8.65 16.32
C ASP A 76 -15.78 -8.05 15.89
N ILE A 77 -15.71 -6.82 15.36
CA ILE A 77 -16.87 -6.03 14.95
C ILE A 77 -16.57 -5.29 13.64
N TYR A 78 -17.60 -5.07 12.83
CA TYR A 78 -17.47 -4.42 11.53
C TYR A 78 -18.74 -3.66 11.15
N PHE A 79 -18.61 -2.36 10.87
CA PHE A 79 -19.71 -1.56 10.34
C PHE A 79 -19.85 -1.74 8.83
N SER A 80 -21.09 -1.69 8.36
CA SER A 80 -21.41 -1.52 6.95
C SER A 80 -21.01 -0.10 6.44
N PRO A 81 -20.93 0.14 5.12
CA PRO A 81 -20.40 1.37 4.50
C PRO A 81 -21.00 2.72 4.93
N GLU A 82 -22.30 2.80 5.21
CA GLU A 82 -23.00 3.98 5.75
C GLU A 82 -23.28 3.83 7.26
N GLY A 83 -22.85 2.72 7.87
CA GLY A 83 -22.98 2.50 9.31
C GLY A 83 -24.39 2.14 9.78
N THR A 84 -25.31 1.72 8.90
CA THR A 84 -26.65 1.26 9.34
C THR A 84 -26.58 -0.07 10.09
N TYR A 85 -25.65 -0.95 9.71
CA TYR A 85 -25.49 -2.28 10.27
C TYR A 85 -24.15 -2.44 10.99
N LEU A 86 -24.19 -3.11 12.14
CA LEU A 86 -23.03 -3.55 12.88
C LEU A 86 -22.97 -5.08 12.84
N CYS A 87 -21.92 -5.61 12.22
CA CYS A 87 -21.64 -7.05 12.20
C CYS A 87 -20.84 -7.41 13.45
N LEU A 88 -21.20 -8.52 14.08
CA LEU A 88 -20.57 -9.05 15.29
C LEU A 88 -20.04 -10.46 15.01
N TRP A 89 -18.78 -10.73 15.38
CA TRP A 89 -18.22 -12.08 15.38
C TRP A 89 -17.96 -12.54 16.82
N CYS A 90 -18.82 -13.43 17.27
CA CYS A 90 -18.80 -14.00 18.60
C CYS A 90 -17.97 -15.29 18.63
N LYS A 91 -17.65 -15.76 19.83
CA LYS A 91 -17.02 -17.07 20.04
C LYS A 91 -17.79 -18.19 19.32
N PRO A 92 -17.14 -18.95 18.41
CA PRO A 92 -17.72 -20.17 17.87
C PRO A 92 -17.82 -21.22 18.98
N ILE A 93 -19.02 -21.76 19.18
CA ILE A 93 -19.33 -22.81 20.15
C ILE A 93 -19.95 -23.97 19.40
N GLN A 94 -19.36 -25.15 19.53
CA GLN A 94 -19.94 -26.38 19.01
C GLN A 94 -21.05 -26.83 19.96
N LEU A 95 -22.30 -26.73 19.51
CA LEU A 95 -23.49 -27.06 20.32
C LEU A 95 -23.69 -28.57 20.41
N ASN A 96 -23.45 -29.30 19.33
CA ASN A 96 -23.56 -30.75 19.29
C ASN A 96 -22.32 -31.35 18.62
N LYS A 97 -21.61 -32.20 19.38
CA LYS A 97 -20.35 -32.83 18.97
C LYS A 97 -20.55 -33.96 17.95
N GLU A 98 -21.70 -34.64 17.98
CA GLU A 98 -21.98 -35.80 17.14
C GLU A 98 -22.33 -35.40 15.70
N ASN A 99 -23.12 -34.34 15.53
CA ASN A 99 -23.54 -33.85 14.21
C ASN A 99 -22.69 -32.67 13.70
N GLY A 100 -21.74 -32.16 14.50
CA GLY A 100 -20.88 -31.05 14.11
C GLY A 100 -21.59 -29.70 13.98
N THR A 101 -22.73 -29.50 14.67
CA THR A 101 -23.49 -28.24 14.64
C THR A 101 -22.85 -27.19 15.53
N TRP A 102 -22.66 -26.00 14.98
CA TRP A 102 -22.10 -24.83 15.66
C TRP A 102 -23.19 -23.78 15.88
N ASN A 103 -23.01 -22.94 16.88
CA ASN A 103 -23.88 -21.79 17.11
C ASN A 103 -23.79 -20.77 15.96
N ASN A 104 -24.83 -19.94 15.86
CA ASN A 104 -24.84 -18.76 14.98
C ASN A 104 -24.03 -17.64 15.63
N ASN A 105 -22.71 -17.72 15.49
CA ASN A 105 -21.77 -16.81 16.12
C ASN A 105 -21.56 -15.50 15.34
N LEU A 106 -21.95 -15.45 14.07
CA LEU A 106 -21.95 -14.21 13.29
C LEU A 106 -23.36 -13.62 13.29
N LYS A 107 -23.46 -12.34 13.64
CA LYS A 107 -24.73 -11.61 13.72
C LYS A 107 -24.63 -10.28 12.99
N ILE A 108 -25.67 -9.89 12.25
CA ILE A 108 -25.84 -8.55 11.69
C ILE A 108 -26.91 -7.83 12.53
N PHE A 109 -26.50 -6.75 13.19
CA PHE A 109 -27.35 -5.91 14.02
C PHE A 109 -27.70 -4.63 13.27
N ASN A 110 -28.98 -4.29 13.16
CA ASN A 110 -29.42 -3.00 12.64
C ASN A 110 -29.43 -1.97 13.78
N ILE A 111 -28.66 -0.90 13.61
CA ILE A 111 -28.43 0.10 14.66
C ILE A 111 -29.65 0.99 14.91
N LYS A 112 -30.44 1.25 13.86
CA LYS A 112 -31.64 2.10 13.94
C LYS A 112 -32.75 1.37 14.69
N THR A 113 -33.01 0.14 14.29
CA THR A 113 -34.09 -0.70 14.83
C THR A 113 -33.71 -1.39 16.12
N LYS A 114 -32.40 -1.52 16.38
CA LYS A 114 -31.80 -2.21 17.53
C LYS A 114 -32.11 -3.71 17.58
N THR A 115 -32.23 -4.33 16.40
CA THR A 115 -32.57 -5.76 16.25
C THR A 115 -31.51 -6.52 15.47
N ILE A 116 -31.39 -7.83 15.73
CA ILE A 116 -30.57 -8.73 14.92
C ILE A 116 -31.39 -9.13 13.70
N ILE A 117 -30.93 -8.74 12.52
CA ILE A 117 -31.64 -9.01 11.26
C ILE A 117 -31.14 -10.28 10.55
N ALA A 118 -29.94 -10.75 10.86
CA ALA A 118 -29.38 -11.94 10.24
C ALA A 118 -28.36 -12.61 11.14
N GLU A 119 -28.31 -13.94 11.11
CA GLU A 119 -27.33 -14.71 11.87
C GLU A 119 -26.98 -16.03 11.20
N TRP A 120 -25.72 -16.45 11.32
CA TRP A 120 -25.26 -17.74 10.83
C TRP A 120 -23.97 -18.18 11.52
N SER A 121 -23.59 -19.44 11.30
CA SER A 121 -22.36 -20.00 11.84
C SER A 121 -21.15 -19.72 10.94
N ALA A 122 -20.06 -19.24 11.54
CA ALA A 122 -18.77 -19.00 10.92
C ALA A 122 -17.64 -19.57 11.79
N LYS A 123 -17.05 -20.69 11.35
CA LYS A 123 -16.01 -21.43 12.11
C LYS A 123 -14.69 -20.67 12.23
N HIS A 124 -14.35 -19.87 11.23
CA HIS A 124 -13.09 -19.15 11.17
C HIS A 124 -13.35 -17.65 11.24
N GLN A 125 -12.46 -16.95 11.93
CA GLN A 125 -12.45 -15.49 11.95
C GLN A 125 -11.90 -14.93 10.62
N ASN A 126 -11.11 -15.68 9.85
CA ASN A 126 -10.61 -15.17 8.58
C ASN A 126 -11.74 -15.03 7.56
N ALA A 127 -11.81 -13.86 6.90
CA ALA A 127 -12.83 -13.53 5.89
C ALA A 127 -14.28 -13.68 6.40
N TRP A 128 -14.51 -13.44 7.69
CA TRP A 128 -15.85 -13.51 8.30
C TRP A 128 -16.78 -12.37 7.87
N LYS A 129 -16.21 -11.21 7.53
CA LYS A 129 -16.95 -9.97 7.30
C LYS A 129 -17.84 -10.10 6.06
N PRO A 130 -19.17 -9.93 6.17
CA PRO A 130 -20.03 -9.81 5.01
C PRO A 130 -19.70 -8.52 4.24
N GLN A 131 -19.92 -8.53 2.93
CA GLN A 131 -19.69 -7.35 2.10
C GLN A 131 -21.02 -6.72 1.73
N PHE A 132 -21.13 -5.41 1.92
CA PHE A 132 -22.34 -4.66 1.59
C PHE A 132 -22.11 -3.85 0.31
N THR A 133 -23.20 -3.57 -0.40
CA THR A 133 -23.23 -2.49 -1.39
C THR A 133 -23.07 -1.13 -0.68
N SER A 134 -22.68 -0.10 -1.42
CA SER A 134 -22.51 1.24 -0.86
C SER A 134 -23.81 1.82 -0.28
N GLU A 135 -24.95 1.51 -0.88
CA GLU A 135 -26.28 1.92 -0.40
C GLU A 135 -26.83 0.98 0.70
N GLU A 136 -26.10 -0.06 1.08
CA GLU A 136 -26.45 -1.03 2.13
C GLU A 136 -27.77 -1.79 1.92
N ASN A 137 -28.35 -1.72 0.73
CA ASN A 137 -29.56 -2.45 0.33
C ASN A 137 -29.31 -3.93 0.00
N LEU A 138 -28.05 -4.36 -0.03
CA LEU A 138 -27.67 -5.72 -0.34
C LEU A 138 -26.40 -6.07 0.42
N PHE A 139 -26.35 -7.28 0.99
CA PHE A 139 -25.09 -7.87 1.45
C PHE A 139 -24.82 -9.20 0.78
N ALA A 140 -23.54 -9.57 0.71
CA ALA A 140 -23.09 -10.83 0.16
C ALA A 140 -22.16 -11.57 1.12
N ARG A 141 -22.23 -12.90 1.03
CA ARG A 141 -21.32 -13.81 1.73
C ARG A 141 -20.90 -14.96 0.83
N SER A 142 -19.68 -15.45 1.05
CA SER A 142 -19.16 -16.63 0.36
C SER A 142 -19.62 -17.92 1.08
N ILE A 143 -20.01 -18.92 0.30
CA ILE A 143 -20.44 -20.24 0.76
C ILE A 143 -19.50 -21.30 0.21
N ASN A 144 -18.86 -22.05 1.11
CA ASN A 144 -18.03 -23.22 0.78
C ASN A 144 -16.98 -22.96 -0.31
N GLN A 145 -16.53 -21.72 -0.49
CA GLN A 145 -15.58 -21.32 -1.55
C GLN A 145 -16.07 -21.67 -2.97
N LYS A 146 -17.38 -21.74 -3.19
CA LYS A 146 -18.00 -22.16 -4.46
C LYS A 146 -19.14 -21.28 -4.92
N GLU A 147 -19.86 -20.68 -3.97
CA GLU A 147 -21.00 -19.84 -4.26
C GLU A 147 -20.86 -18.51 -3.52
N ILE A 148 -21.43 -17.46 -4.09
CA ILE A 148 -21.64 -16.19 -3.40
C ILE A 148 -23.15 -16.01 -3.33
N HIS A 149 -23.67 -15.82 -2.13
CA HIS A 149 -25.08 -15.58 -1.87
C HIS A 149 -25.28 -14.10 -1.57
N PHE A 150 -26.28 -13.51 -2.21
CA PHE A 150 -26.65 -12.10 -2.08
C PHE A 150 -28.05 -12.01 -1.47
N PHE A 151 -28.22 -11.12 -0.50
CA PHE A 151 -29.44 -10.94 0.26
C PHE A 151 -29.82 -9.46 0.27
N GLU A 152 -31.04 -9.16 -0.13
CA GLU A 152 -31.59 -7.82 -0.08
C GLU A 152 -31.91 -7.42 1.37
N LEU A 153 -31.70 -6.14 1.65
CA LEU A 153 -31.89 -5.54 2.95
C LEU A 153 -32.79 -4.32 2.81
N ASP A 154 -33.66 -4.14 3.79
CA ASP A 154 -34.38 -2.90 4.01
C ASP A 154 -33.82 -2.22 5.28
N PRO A 155 -33.22 -1.03 5.19
CA PRO A 155 -32.66 -0.33 6.34
C PRO A 155 -33.71 0.14 7.36
N THR A 156 -34.98 0.21 6.94
CA THR A 156 -36.10 0.69 7.77
C THR A 156 -36.90 -0.43 8.40
N SER A 157 -36.66 -1.68 7.98
CA SER A 157 -37.40 -2.85 8.45
C SER A 157 -36.62 -3.64 9.49
N ASP A 158 -37.35 -4.19 10.45
CA ASP A 158 -36.85 -5.13 11.47
C ASP A 158 -36.92 -6.59 10.99
N SER A 159 -37.30 -6.80 9.72
CA SER A 159 -37.51 -8.14 9.16
C SER A 159 -36.22 -8.94 9.17
N THR A 160 -36.30 -10.17 9.69
CA THR A 160 -35.17 -11.09 9.70
C THR A 160 -34.94 -11.68 8.31
N VAL A 161 -33.69 -11.67 7.84
CA VAL A 161 -33.27 -12.27 6.58
C VAL A 161 -33.12 -13.78 6.74
N ASN A 162 -33.79 -14.55 5.89
CA ASN A 162 -33.59 -16.00 5.82
C ASN A 162 -32.30 -16.33 5.06
N ILE A 163 -31.24 -16.65 5.80
CA ILE A 163 -29.90 -16.95 5.26
C ILE A 163 -29.87 -18.17 4.32
N ASN A 164 -30.92 -19.00 4.31
CA ASN A 164 -31.04 -20.16 3.43
C ASN A 164 -31.73 -19.84 2.09
N GLN A 165 -32.30 -18.65 1.94
CA GLN A 165 -33.01 -18.20 0.75
C GLN A 165 -32.39 -16.90 0.22
N PRO A 166 -31.26 -16.99 -0.51
CA PRO A 166 -30.65 -15.81 -1.10
C PRO A 166 -31.50 -15.23 -2.24
N SER A 167 -31.56 -13.90 -2.34
CA SER A 167 -32.20 -13.19 -3.46
C SER A 167 -31.51 -13.50 -4.78
N PHE A 168 -30.17 -13.50 -4.76
CA PHE A 168 -29.35 -13.86 -5.93
C PHE A 168 -28.20 -14.77 -5.54
N LYS A 169 -27.73 -15.59 -6.49
CA LYS A 169 -26.59 -16.48 -6.28
C LYS A 169 -25.65 -16.47 -7.47
N TYR A 170 -24.37 -16.30 -7.20
CA TYR A 170 -23.30 -16.64 -8.13
C TYR A 170 -22.77 -18.04 -7.77
N LYS A 171 -22.54 -18.88 -8.78
CA LYS A 171 -21.97 -20.21 -8.61
C LYS A 171 -20.79 -20.40 -9.54
N VAL A 172 -19.69 -20.90 -9.00
CA VAL A 172 -18.54 -21.30 -9.82
C VAL A 172 -18.96 -22.51 -10.67
N ASN A 173 -18.99 -22.34 -11.99
CA ASN A 173 -19.41 -23.37 -12.94
C ASN A 173 -18.49 -24.60 -12.95
N ASP A 174 -17.21 -24.41 -12.65
CA ASP A 174 -16.23 -25.50 -12.64
C ASP A 174 -16.22 -26.24 -11.29
N PRO A 175 -16.55 -27.55 -11.26
CA PRO A 175 -16.51 -28.37 -10.05
C PRO A 175 -15.14 -28.45 -9.38
N LYS A 176 -14.04 -28.25 -10.12
CA LYS A 176 -12.67 -28.33 -9.57
C LYS A 176 -12.14 -26.98 -9.07
N ALA A 177 -12.66 -25.87 -9.57
CA ALA A 177 -12.21 -24.52 -9.25
C ALA A 177 -12.76 -24.02 -7.90
N THR A 178 -11.96 -23.33 -7.10
CA THR A 178 -12.39 -22.78 -5.80
C THR A 178 -12.30 -21.26 -5.84
N LEU A 179 -13.35 -20.58 -5.40
CA LEU A 179 -13.34 -19.14 -5.21
C LEU A 179 -12.45 -18.81 -4.02
N GLN A 180 -11.41 -18.00 -4.23
CA GLN A 180 -10.52 -17.58 -3.13
C GLN A 180 -10.92 -16.22 -2.56
N ALA A 181 -11.23 -15.25 -3.43
CA ALA A 181 -11.57 -13.90 -3.01
C ALA A 181 -12.70 -13.34 -3.87
N PHE A 182 -13.50 -12.47 -3.27
CA PHE A 182 -14.46 -11.64 -3.99
C PHE A 182 -14.50 -10.24 -3.37
N GLN A 183 -14.89 -9.23 -4.15
CA GLN A 183 -15.07 -7.87 -3.67
C GLN A 183 -16.21 -7.15 -4.39
N ILE A 184 -17.19 -6.64 -3.66
CA ILE A 184 -18.23 -5.75 -4.19
C ILE A 184 -17.63 -4.36 -4.44
N SER A 185 -17.97 -3.76 -5.58
CA SER A 185 -17.56 -2.41 -5.92
C SER A 185 -18.31 -1.37 -5.08
N PRO A 186 -17.67 -0.27 -4.66
CA PRO A 186 -18.33 0.80 -3.91
C PRO A 186 -19.25 1.72 -4.76
N GLY A 187 -19.34 1.49 -6.07
CA GLY A 187 -20.15 2.32 -6.98
C GLY A 187 -21.66 2.13 -6.81
N ARG A 188 -22.45 3.13 -7.25
CA ARG A 188 -23.93 3.10 -7.22
C ARG A 188 -24.55 1.96 -8.04
N ASN A 189 -23.85 1.54 -9.09
CA ASN A 189 -24.19 0.34 -9.86
C ASN A 189 -23.24 -0.79 -9.41
N PRO A 190 -23.63 -1.60 -8.41
CA PRO A 190 -22.70 -2.52 -7.77
C PRO A 190 -22.35 -3.69 -8.70
N SER A 191 -21.05 -3.84 -8.93
CA SER A 191 -20.44 -5.01 -9.56
C SER A 191 -19.73 -5.86 -8.51
N VAL A 192 -19.51 -7.14 -8.81
CA VAL A 192 -18.71 -8.04 -7.97
C VAL A 192 -17.49 -8.52 -8.75
N ALA A 193 -16.31 -8.29 -8.19
CA ALA A 193 -15.07 -8.91 -8.64
C ALA A 193 -14.87 -10.24 -7.95
N ILE A 194 -14.41 -11.25 -8.70
CA ILE A 194 -14.21 -12.62 -8.23
C ILE A 194 -12.84 -13.08 -8.69
N PHE A 195 -12.08 -13.68 -7.77
CA PHE A 195 -10.81 -14.32 -8.08
C PHE A 195 -10.88 -15.83 -7.87
N ILE A 196 -10.48 -16.56 -8.91
CA ILE A 196 -10.29 -18.01 -8.90
C ILE A 196 -8.80 -18.26 -9.19
N PRO A 197 -8.06 -18.90 -8.26
CA PRO A 197 -6.63 -19.16 -8.44
C PRO A 197 -6.40 -20.27 -9.46
N GLU A 198 -5.15 -20.39 -9.91
CA GLU A 198 -4.72 -21.46 -10.80
C GLU A 198 -4.94 -22.83 -10.14
N LYS A 199 -5.62 -23.76 -10.83
CA LYS A 199 -5.84 -25.11 -10.32
C LYS A 199 -6.08 -26.11 -11.44
N SER A 200 -5.45 -27.28 -11.32
CA SER A 200 -5.62 -28.40 -12.26
C SER A 200 -5.35 -28.02 -13.73
N GLY A 201 -4.33 -27.20 -13.97
CA GLY A 201 -3.92 -26.77 -15.32
C GLY A 201 -4.77 -25.64 -15.94
N LYS A 202 -5.80 -25.15 -15.23
CA LYS A 202 -6.55 -23.96 -15.64
C LYS A 202 -5.88 -22.70 -15.09
N PRO A 203 -5.73 -21.64 -15.90
CA PRO A 203 -5.13 -20.39 -15.46
C PRO A 203 -5.93 -19.74 -14.33
N ALA A 204 -5.27 -18.91 -13.54
CA ALA A 204 -5.97 -18.04 -12.61
C ALA A 204 -6.83 -17.03 -13.38
N ASN A 205 -7.94 -16.63 -12.78
CA ASN A 205 -8.93 -15.76 -13.40
C ASN A 205 -9.42 -14.70 -12.40
N VAL A 206 -9.45 -13.45 -12.85
CA VAL A 206 -10.25 -12.40 -12.23
C VAL A 206 -11.40 -12.08 -13.16
N SER A 207 -12.63 -12.10 -12.65
CA SER A 207 -13.83 -11.76 -13.41
C SER A 207 -14.67 -10.75 -12.65
N ILE A 208 -15.27 -9.81 -13.37
CA ILE A 208 -16.19 -8.80 -12.85
C ILE A 208 -17.57 -9.07 -13.43
N TYR A 209 -18.58 -9.19 -12.57
CA TYR A 209 -19.98 -9.39 -12.96
C TYR A 209 -20.84 -8.22 -12.48
N ASN A 210 -21.91 -7.93 -13.21
CA ASN A 210 -22.94 -7.02 -12.71
C ASN A 210 -23.82 -7.77 -11.71
N ILE A 211 -24.30 -7.12 -10.66
CA ILE A 211 -25.33 -7.71 -9.80
C ILE A 211 -26.70 -7.27 -10.34
N PRO A 212 -27.67 -8.19 -10.59
CA PRO A 212 -27.65 -9.64 -10.34
C PRO A 212 -27.27 -10.51 -11.56
N ASN A 213 -26.78 -9.94 -12.65
CA ASN A 213 -26.47 -10.70 -13.87
C ASN A 213 -25.12 -11.41 -13.82
N PHE A 214 -25.16 -12.71 -13.53
CA PHE A 214 -23.97 -13.58 -13.40
C PHE A 214 -23.68 -14.48 -14.60
N ASN A 215 -24.49 -14.40 -15.66
CA ASN A 215 -24.35 -15.30 -16.81
C ASN A 215 -23.10 -15.02 -17.62
N GLN A 216 -22.70 -13.74 -17.71
CA GLN A 216 -21.53 -13.31 -18.45
C GLN A 216 -20.76 -12.24 -17.67
N PRO A 217 -19.43 -12.36 -17.54
CA PRO A 217 -18.63 -11.30 -16.93
C PRO A 217 -18.58 -10.07 -17.84
N ILE A 218 -18.64 -8.88 -17.23
CA ILE A 218 -18.47 -7.61 -17.94
C ILE A 218 -17.02 -7.44 -18.40
N CYS A 219 -16.08 -7.83 -17.54
CA CYS A 219 -14.65 -7.82 -17.80
C CYS A 219 -14.02 -9.00 -17.09
N PHE A 220 -13.06 -9.67 -17.73
CA PHE A 220 -12.29 -10.72 -17.10
C PHE A 220 -10.86 -10.74 -17.61
N LYS A 221 -9.94 -11.21 -16.78
CA LYS A 221 -8.55 -11.45 -17.15
C LYS A 221 -8.10 -12.83 -16.67
N ASN A 222 -7.51 -13.58 -17.59
CA ASN A 222 -6.80 -14.82 -17.27
C ASN A 222 -5.30 -14.54 -17.19
N PHE A 223 -4.63 -15.15 -16.20
CA PHE A 223 -3.19 -15.07 -16.05
C PHE A 223 -2.65 -16.31 -15.34
N PHE A 224 -1.35 -16.56 -15.50
CA PHE A 224 -0.65 -17.69 -14.91
C PHE A 224 0.15 -17.23 -13.69
N LYS A 225 0.54 -18.18 -12.84
CA LYS A 225 1.33 -17.90 -11.63
C LYS A 225 0.62 -16.89 -10.73
N ALA A 226 -0.57 -17.28 -10.29
CA ALA A 226 -1.28 -16.53 -9.27
C ALA A 226 -2.01 -17.48 -8.33
N GLU A 227 -1.45 -17.59 -7.13
CA GLU A 227 -2.02 -18.37 -6.04
C GLU A 227 -2.91 -17.51 -5.17
N LYS A 228 -2.55 -16.23 -5.00
CA LYS A 228 -3.32 -15.24 -4.24
C LYS A 228 -3.57 -14.01 -5.09
N CYS A 229 -4.68 -13.34 -4.84
CA CYS A 229 -4.96 -12.05 -5.46
C CYS A 229 -5.57 -11.07 -4.46
N GLN A 230 -4.97 -9.88 -4.36
CA GLN A 230 -5.58 -8.75 -3.66
C GLN A 230 -6.36 -7.90 -4.66
N LEU A 231 -7.66 -7.77 -4.41
CA LEU A 231 -8.57 -6.95 -5.19
C LEU A 231 -8.69 -5.57 -4.50
N LYS A 232 -8.54 -4.49 -5.28
CA LYS A 232 -8.75 -3.11 -4.80
C LYS A 232 -9.52 -2.30 -5.85
N TRP A 233 -10.80 -2.04 -5.56
CA TRP A 233 -11.60 -1.09 -6.33
C TRP A 233 -11.16 0.36 -6.10
N ASN A 234 -11.30 1.21 -7.13
CA ASN A 234 -11.29 2.65 -6.94
C ASN A 234 -12.57 3.11 -6.21
N SER A 235 -12.57 4.33 -5.68
CA SER A 235 -13.69 4.86 -4.87
C SER A 235 -15.03 4.93 -5.63
N LEU A 236 -14.99 5.05 -6.96
CA LEU A 236 -16.19 5.07 -7.81
C LEU A 236 -16.69 3.68 -8.21
N GLY A 237 -15.93 2.61 -7.94
CA GLY A 237 -16.24 1.24 -8.37
C GLY A 237 -16.14 1.00 -9.87
N THR A 238 -15.45 1.87 -10.63
CA THR A 238 -15.33 1.80 -12.09
C THR A 238 -14.08 1.07 -12.56
N ALA A 239 -13.07 0.92 -11.71
CA ALA A 239 -11.82 0.25 -12.03
C ALA A 239 -11.29 -0.55 -10.84
N LEU A 240 -10.66 -1.68 -11.13
CA LEU A 240 -10.15 -2.64 -10.19
C LEU A 240 -8.66 -2.87 -10.43
N LEU A 241 -7.86 -2.74 -9.37
CA LEU A 241 -6.50 -3.28 -9.32
C LEU A 241 -6.55 -4.71 -8.77
N ALA A 242 -5.95 -5.63 -9.50
CA ALA A 242 -5.77 -7.01 -9.08
C ALA A 242 -4.26 -7.28 -8.95
N LEU A 243 -3.79 -7.34 -7.70
CA LEU A 243 -2.41 -7.70 -7.38
C LEU A 243 -2.34 -9.21 -7.20
N ALA A 244 -1.86 -9.89 -8.21
CA ALA A 244 -1.62 -11.33 -8.21
C ALA A 244 -0.25 -11.64 -7.62
N SER A 245 -0.16 -12.68 -6.80
CA SER A 245 1.10 -13.15 -6.22
C SER A 245 1.19 -14.68 -6.20
N THR A 246 2.40 -15.19 -6.34
CA THR A 246 2.75 -16.61 -6.15
C THR A 246 3.85 -16.71 -5.11
N ASP A 247 3.71 -17.61 -4.14
CA ASP A 247 4.64 -17.73 -3.02
C ASP A 247 5.96 -18.43 -3.44
N HIS A 248 5.92 -19.33 -4.43
CA HIS A 248 7.08 -20.08 -4.90
C HIS A 248 7.32 -19.88 -6.41
N ASP A 249 8.40 -19.18 -6.75
CA ASP A 249 8.84 -19.09 -8.14
C ASP A 249 9.45 -20.43 -8.57
N THR A 250 8.76 -21.13 -9.46
CA THR A 250 9.22 -22.41 -10.05
C THR A 250 10.52 -22.27 -10.82
N THR A 251 10.93 -21.04 -11.20
CA THR A 251 12.22 -20.79 -11.84
C THR A 251 13.39 -20.67 -10.85
N ASN A 252 13.14 -20.73 -9.53
CA ASN A 252 14.12 -20.58 -8.45
C ASN A 252 14.94 -19.28 -8.53
N LYS A 253 14.42 -18.23 -9.20
CA LYS A 253 15.12 -16.95 -9.33
C LYS A 253 14.86 -16.03 -8.14
N SER A 254 13.68 -16.12 -7.53
CA SER A 254 13.32 -15.34 -6.35
C SER A 254 12.79 -16.22 -5.20
N TYR A 255 13.36 -16.05 -4.01
CA TYR A 255 12.82 -16.64 -2.78
C TYR A 255 11.51 -15.97 -2.33
N TYR A 256 11.24 -14.77 -2.84
CA TYR A 256 10.07 -13.94 -2.50
C TYR A 256 8.89 -14.12 -3.46
N GLY A 257 8.98 -15.08 -4.39
CA GLY A 257 7.92 -15.32 -5.37
C GLY A 257 7.86 -14.26 -6.48
N GLU A 258 6.72 -14.19 -7.16
CA GLU A 258 6.45 -13.26 -8.26
C GLU A 258 5.16 -12.48 -7.98
N THR A 259 5.16 -11.16 -8.21
CA THR A 259 3.96 -10.30 -8.07
C THR A 259 3.66 -9.59 -9.38
N ASN A 260 2.41 -9.65 -9.82
CA ASN A 260 1.93 -9.03 -11.04
C ASN A 260 0.71 -8.16 -10.76
N LEU A 261 0.68 -6.94 -11.31
CA LEU A 261 -0.43 -6.02 -11.15
C LEU A 261 -1.24 -5.93 -12.44
N TYR A 262 -2.54 -6.13 -12.33
CA TYR A 262 -3.49 -5.99 -13.43
C TYR A 262 -4.50 -4.89 -13.13
N LEU A 263 -4.92 -4.19 -14.17
CA LEU A 263 -5.93 -3.15 -14.12
C LEU A 263 -7.11 -3.56 -14.99
N LEU A 264 -8.31 -3.65 -14.40
CA LEU A 264 -9.55 -4.02 -15.06
C LEU A 264 -10.56 -2.87 -14.95
N GLY A 265 -11.20 -2.50 -16.05
CA GLY A 265 -12.29 -1.51 -16.07
C GLY A 265 -13.66 -2.15 -16.21
N ILE A 266 -14.68 -1.64 -15.51
CA ILE A 266 -16.06 -2.17 -15.62
C ILE A 266 -16.68 -1.91 -16.99
N ALA A 267 -16.18 -0.96 -17.77
CA ALA A 267 -16.68 -0.69 -19.12
C ALA A 267 -16.11 -1.66 -20.17
N GLY A 268 -15.29 -2.64 -19.75
CA GLY A 268 -14.54 -3.51 -20.67
C GLY A 268 -13.47 -2.75 -21.49
N SER A 269 -13.18 -1.50 -21.13
CA SER A 269 -12.30 -0.60 -21.89
C SER A 269 -10.82 -0.97 -21.79
N TYR A 270 -10.41 -1.64 -20.73
CA TYR A 270 -9.03 -2.10 -20.53
C TYR A 270 -8.98 -3.23 -19.49
N ASP A 271 -8.10 -4.19 -19.75
CA ASP A 271 -7.78 -5.36 -18.91
C ASP A 271 -6.25 -5.61 -18.94
N SER A 272 -5.44 -4.57 -18.78
CA SER A 272 -3.98 -4.64 -19.00
C SER A 272 -3.20 -5.05 -17.75
N ARG A 273 -2.04 -5.68 -17.98
CA ARG A 273 -0.97 -5.76 -16.98
C ARG A 273 -0.31 -4.40 -16.89
N ILE A 274 0.01 -3.94 -15.67
CA ILE A 274 0.75 -2.71 -15.46
C ILE A 274 2.24 -2.98 -15.62
N ASP A 275 2.87 -2.30 -16.57
CA ASP A 275 4.29 -2.39 -16.82
C ASP A 275 5.08 -1.56 -15.80
N LEU A 276 5.86 -2.26 -14.97
CA LEU A 276 6.70 -1.65 -13.95
C LEU A 276 8.14 -1.59 -14.45
N LYS A 277 8.78 -0.41 -14.37
CA LYS A 277 10.12 -0.15 -14.93
C LYS A 277 11.25 -0.97 -14.29
N ARG A 278 11.02 -1.50 -13.09
CA ARG A 278 12.01 -2.20 -12.27
C ARG A 278 11.47 -3.56 -11.86
N GLU A 279 12.35 -4.54 -11.91
CA GLU A 279 12.07 -5.86 -11.36
C GLU A 279 12.11 -5.85 -9.83
N GLY A 280 11.25 -6.67 -9.23
CA GLY A 280 11.17 -6.88 -7.79
C GLY A 280 9.72 -6.91 -7.29
N PRO A 281 9.54 -7.06 -5.97
CA PRO A 281 8.21 -7.14 -5.38
C PRO A 281 7.49 -5.80 -5.44
N ILE A 282 6.16 -5.87 -5.44
CA ILE A 282 5.29 -4.71 -5.20
C ILE A 282 5.06 -4.59 -3.69
N HIS A 283 5.49 -3.46 -3.11
CA HIS A 283 5.37 -3.20 -1.67
C HIS A 283 4.02 -2.61 -1.30
N ASP A 284 3.47 -1.75 -2.16
CA ASP A 284 2.17 -1.12 -1.93
C ASP A 284 1.50 -0.68 -3.24
N ILE A 285 0.16 -0.72 -3.24
CA ILE A 285 -0.71 -0.21 -4.31
C ILE A 285 -1.83 0.62 -3.69
N THR A 286 -2.06 1.82 -4.20
CA THR A 286 -3.10 2.68 -3.63
C THR A 286 -3.79 3.52 -4.70
N TRP A 287 -5.12 3.56 -4.66
CA TRP A 287 -5.93 4.42 -5.49
C TRP A 287 -5.93 5.84 -4.92
N SER A 288 -5.86 6.83 -5.81
CA SER A 288 -6.17 8.20 -5.42
C SER A 288 -7.66 8.31 -5.05
N PRO A 289 -8.02 9.08 -4.02
CA PRO A 289 -9.42 9.32 -3.65
C PRO A 289 -10.29 9.85 -4.80
N THR A 290 -9.66 10.51 -5.79
CA THR A 290 -10.32 11.01 -7.01
C THR A 290 -10.71 9.90 -8.00
N ALA A 291 -10.28 8.66 -7.78
CA ALA A 291 -10.45 7.50 -8.68
C ALA A 291 -9.83 7.64 -10.08
N ARG A 292 -9.05 8.70 -10.35
CA ARG A 292 -8.49 9.00 -11.68
C ARG A 292 -7.06 8.53 -11.89
N GLU A 293 -6.39 8.10 -10.83
CA GLU A 293 -4.99 7.70 -10.81
C GLU A 293 -4.75 6.73 -9.65
N PHE A 294 -3.66 5.99 -9.71
CA PHE A 294 -3.17 5.14 -8.63
C PHE A 294 -1.65 5.22 -8.55
N ALA A 295 -1.09 4.78 -7.42
CA ALA A 295 0.35 4.72 -7.23
C ALA A 295 0.79 3.31 -6.86
N VAL A 296 2.00 2.96 -7.26
CA VAL A 296 2.63 1.66 -7.00
C VAL A 296 4.04 1.90 -6.47
N SER A 297 4.37 1.32 -5.31
CA SER A 297 5.76 1.22 -4.84
C SER A 297 6.28 -0.18 -5.12
N TYR A 298 7.37 -0.29 -5.88
CA TYR A 298 7.87 -1.58 -6.36
C TYR A 298 9.38 -1.60 -6.54
N GLY A 299 9.91 -2.82 -6.74
CA GLY A 299 11.32 -3.09 -6.94
C GLY A 299 12.04 -3.45 -5.65
N TYR A 300 13.25 -3.99 -5.76
CA TYR A 300 14.10 -4.24 -4.60
C TYR A 300 14.46 -2.93 -3.91
N MET A 301 14.49 -2.93 -2.57
CA MET A 301 14.84 -1.74 -1.80
C MET A 301 16.27 -1.26 -2.14
N PRO A 302 16.50 0.05 -2.38
CA PRO A 302 15.53 1.16 -2.42
C PRO A 302 14.53 1.07 -3.59
N SER A 303 13.24 1.12 -3.26
CA SER A 303 12.13 0.97 -4.21
C SER A 303 11.87 2.24 -5.02
N GLU A 304 11.19 2.09 -6.14
CA GLU A 304 10.67 3.18 -6.96
C GLU A 304 9.16 3.32 -6.73
N THR A 305 8.68 4.56 -6.59
CA THR A 305 7.24 4.86 -6.52
C THR A 305 6.81 5.57 -7.78
N THR A 306 5.93 4.94 -8.56
CA THR A 306 5.39 5.49 -9.81
C THR A 306 3.89 5.70 -9.71
N PHE A 307 3.44 6.84 -10.21
CA PHE A 307 2.05 7.25 -10.33
C PHE A 307 1.54 6.94 -11.73
N PHE A 308 0.35 6.36 -11.83
CA PHE A 308 -0.27 5.93 -13.07
C PHE A 308 -1.66 6.56 -13.20
N ASP A 309 -2.06 6.88 -14.43
CA ASP A 309 -3.43 7.32 -14.70
C ASP A 309 -4.43 6.15 -14.59
N SER A 310 -5.73 6.45 -14.66
CA SER A 310 -6.80 5.45 -14.64
C SER A 310 -6.73 4.37 -15.74
N ARG A 311 -5.88 4.55 -16.77
CA ARG A 311 -5.67 3.61 -17.87
C ARG A 311 -4.36 2.82 -17.72
N GLY A 312 -3.57 3.10 -16.68
CA GLY A 312 -2.30 2.42 -16.41
C GLY A 312 -1.10 3.06 -17.09
N ASN A 313 -1.20 4.28 -17.63
CA ASN A 313 -0.04 4.99 -18.17
C ASN A 313 0.73 5.71 -17.05
N ALA A 314 2.06 5.60 -17.04
CA ALA A 314 2.89 6.28 -16.05
C ALA A 314 2.84 7.81 -16.22
N ILE A 315 2.51 8.52 -15.14
CA ILE A 315 2.45 9.98 -15.04
C ILE A 315 3.79 10.52 -14.53
N HIS A 316 4.28 9.99 -13.41
CA HIS A 316 5.48 10.47 -12.73
C HIS A 316 6.11 9.36 -11.88
N SER A 317 7.44 9.35 -11.79
CA SER A 317 8.19 8.43 -10.93
C SER A 317 9.05 9.24 -9.97
N LEU A 318 8.94 8.96 -8.67
CA LEU A 318 9.78 9.59 -7.65
C LEU A 318 11.18 8.98 -7.64
N PRO A 319 12.19 9.72 -7.13
CA PRO A 319 13.51 9.15 -6.88
C PRO A 319 13.43 7.92 -5.99
N THR A 320 14.31 6.95 -6.24
CA THR A 320 14.34 5.71 -5.47
C THR A 320 14.71 5.99 -4.01
N ALA A 321 13.94 5.45 -3.10
CA ALA A 321 14.13 5.61 -1.67
C ALA A 321 13.64 4.36 -0.95
N PRO A 322 14.12 4.06 0.28
CA PRO A 322 13.62 2.93 1.06
C PRO A 322 12.19 3.25 1.54
N ARG A 323 11.18 2.91 0.73
CA ARG A 323 9.77 3.29 0.93
C ARG A 323 8.82 2.14 0.60
N ASN A 324 7.90 1.80 1.48
CA ASN A 324 6.99 0.67 1.31
C ASN A 324 5.52 1.04 1.54
N THR A 325 5.21 2.32 1.76
CA THR A 325 3.86 2.77 2.10
C THR A 325 3.54 4.03 1.30
N ILE A 326 2.37 4.06 0.66
CA ILE A 326 1.87 5.23 -0.08
C ILE A 326 0.47 5.58 0.44
N LEU A 327 0.27 6.83 0.86
CA LEU A 327 -1.01 7.31 1.37
C LEU A 327 -1.38 8.66 0.74
N TYR A 328 -2.48 8.69 0.01
CA TYR A 328 -3.06 9.94 -0.46
C TYR A 328 -3.80 10.66 0.67
N SER A 329 -3.65 11.98 0.72
CA SER A 329 -4.57 12.83 1.50
C SER A 329 -5.99 12.75 0.94
N PRO A 330 -7.06 12.95 1.76
CA PRO A 330 -8.45 12.79 1.33
C PRO A 330 -8.86 13.61 0.09
N HIS A 331 -8.35 14.83 -0.06
CA HIS A 331 -8.58 15.68 -1.24
C HIS A 331 -7.60 15.41 -2.40
N ALA A 332 -6.75 14.39 -2.29
CA ALA A 332 -5.71 14.03 -3.27
C ALA A 332 -4.73 15.16 -3.64
N LYS A 333 -4.61 16.19 -2.79
CA LYS A 333 -3.62 17.25 -2.99
C LYS A 333 -2.21 16.75 -2.67
N PHE A 334 -2.07 16.19 -1.48
CA PHE A 334 -0.82 15.61 -1.01
C PHE A 334 -0.82 14.10 -1.15
N VAL A 335 0.37 13.56 -1.37
CA VAL A 335 0.65 12.14 -1.24
C VAL A 335 1.85 11.96 -0.33
N LEU A 336 1.71 11.07 0.63
CA LEU A 336 2.76 10.65 1.55
C LEU A 336 3.37 9.36 1.04
N VAL A 337 4.70 9.31 1.01
CA VAL A 337 5.48 8.09 0.71
C VAL A 337 6.44 7.86 1.87
N ALA A 338 6.32 6.70 2.51
CA ALA A 338 7.04 6.39 3.74
C ALA A 338 7.66 5.00 3.75
N GLY A 339 8.69 4.83 4.59
CA GLY A 339 9.32 3.53 4.85
C GLY A 339 9.09 3.09 6.29
N PHE A 340 8.14 2.20 6.53
CA PHE A 340 7.78 1.70 7.87
C PHE A 340 8.17 0.23 8.09
N GLY A 341 7.98 -0.27 9.32
CA GLY A 341 8.34 -1.63 9.70
C GLY A 341 9.86 -1.77 9.91
N ASN A 342 10.53 -2.52 9.04
CA ASN A 342 11.98 -2.75 9.14
C ASN A 342 12.82 -1.57 8.58
N LEU A 343 12.14 -0.53 8.08
CA LEU A 343 12.77 0.68 7.55
C LEU A 343 12.81 1.77 8.63
N GLN A 344 13.62 2.81 8.42
CA GLN A 344 13.92 3.84 9.42
C GLN A 344 12.72 4.70 9.86
N GLY A 345 11.56 4.63 9.17
CA GLY A 345 10.42 5.47 9.47
C GLY A 345 10.47 6.84 8.80
N THR A 346 11.30 7.03 7.77
CA THR A 346 11.32 8.29 7.02
C THR A 346 10.03 8.47 6.22
N VAL A 347 9.45 9.66 6.32
CA VAL A 347 8.21 10.06 5.67
C VAL A 347 8.49 11.27 4.77
N ASP A 348 8.15 11.16 3.49
CA ASP A 348 8.15 12.28 2.55
C ASP A 348 6.70 12.65 2.18
N VAL A 349 6.38 13.94 2.21
CA VAL A 349 5.10 14.47 1.73
C VAL A 349 5.36 15.23 0.42
N TYR A 350 4.59 14.91 -0.61
CA TYR A 350 4.68 15.55 -1.93
C TYR A 350 3.37 16.25 -2.28
N ASP A 351 3.47 17.43 -2.91
CA ASP A 351 2.34 18.13 -3.51
C ASP A 351 2.13 17.65 -4.94
N ARG A 352 1.05 16.88 -5.14
CA ARG A 352 0.70 16.31 -6.44
C ARG A 352 0.31 17.38 -7.45
N GLN A 353 -0.39 18.42 -7.01
CA GLN A 353 -0.88 19.50 -7.87
C GLN A 353 0.28 20.40 -8.32
N ASN A 354 1.29 20.57 -7.46
CA ASN A 354 2.54 21.25 -7.81
C ASN A 354 3.61 20.26 -8.30
N LYS A 355 3.28 19.49 -9.34
CA LYS A 355 4.20 18.58 -10.07
C LYS A 355 5.00 17.62 -9.18
N PHE A 356 4.37 17.06 -8.16
CA PHE A 356 5.03 16.17 -7.18
C PHE A 356 6.24 16.82 -6.49
N SER A 357 6.20 18.14 -6.26
CA SER A 357 7.22 18.82 -5.48
C SER A 357 7.20 18.31 -4.04
N LYS A 358 8.39 18.08 -3.48
CA LYS A 358 8.52 17.64 -2.09
C LYS A 358 8.20 18.82 -1.16
N VAL A 359 7.21 18.63 -0.29
CA VAL A 359 6.81 19.60 0.74
C VAL A 359 7.73 19.50 1.95
N VAL A 360 7.93 18.28 2.46
CA VAL A 360 8.76 18.03 3.65
C VAL A 360 9.24 16.58 3.71
N THR A 361 10.33 16.38 4.44
CA THR A 361 10.77 15.08 4.96
C THR A 361 10.82 15.14 6.48
N PHE A 362 10.25 14.15 7.17
CA PHE A 362 10.40 13.99 8.61
C PHE A 362 10.56 12.50 8.99
N GLU A 363 10.87 12.24 10.25
CA GLU A 363 11.14 10.89 10.76
C GLU A 363 10.09 10.47 11.80
N ALA A 364 9.41 9.38 11.49
CA ALA A 364 8.42 8.71 12.34
C ALA A 364 8.82 7.24 12.50
N SER A 365 9.92 7.03 13.24
CA SER A 365 10.42 5.69 13.58
C SER A 365 9.37 4.86 14.31
N ASN A 366 9.50 3.53 14.21
CA ASN A 366 8.63 2.55 14.89
C ASN A 366 7.13 2.67 14.56
N THR A 367 6.76 3.38 13.49
CA THR A 367 5.36 3.53 13.08
C THR A 367 4.79 2.20 12.57
N SER A 368 3.69 1.78 13.17
CA SER A 368 2.87 0.64 12.74
C SER A 368 1.57 1.06 12.07
N VAL A 369 1.05 2.24 12.42
CA VAL A 369 -0.18 2.83 11.86
C VAL A 369 0.12 4.24 11.36
N CYS A 370 -0.27 4.55 10.13
CA CYS A 370 -0.13 5.88 9.54
C CYS A 370 -1.42 6.24 8.78
N GLU A 371 -2.03 7.37 9.11
CA GLU A 371 -3.28 7.81 8.49
C GLU A 371 -3.32 9.33 8.31
N TRP A 372 -3.88 9.79 7.19
CA TRP A 372 -4.25 11.18 7.04
C TRP A 372 -5.52 11.49 7.82
N SER A 373 -5.54 12.65 8.48
CA SER A 373 -6.78 13.23 9.02
C SER A 373 -7.79 13.45 7.90
N PRO A 374 -9.11 13.39 8.18
CA PRO A 374 -10.16 13.62 7.18
C PRO A 374 -10.06 14.96 6.46
N CYS A 375 -9.53 15.99 7.13
CA CYS A 375 -9.33 17.32 6.55
C CYS A 375 -8.07 17.44 5.67
N GLY A 376 -7.21 16.40 5.64
CA GLY A 376 -5.98 16.36 4.85
C GLY A 376 -4.83 17.26 5.33
N ARG A 377 -4.95 17.90 6.51
CA ARG A 377 -3.92 18.81 7.06
C ARG A 377 -2.98 18.13 8.04
N PHE A 378 -3.44 17.10 8.73
CA PHE A 378 -2.68 16.37 9.73
C PHE A 378 -2.45 14.92 9.33
N ILE A 379 -1.35 14.35 9.83
CA ILE A 379 -0.92 12.98 9.64
C ILE A 379 -0.77 12.36 11.04
N LEU A 380 -1.49 11.27 11.28
CA LEU A 380 -1.33 10.44 12.46
C LEU A 380 -0.27 9.38 12.18
N THR A 381 0.69 9.23 13.08
CA THR A 381 1.58 8.06 13.14
C THR A 381 1.49 7.47 14.53
N ALA A 382 1.40 6.14 14.64
CA ALA A 382 1.34 5.48 15.92
C ALA A 382 2.14 4.17 15.94
N THR A 383 2.55 3.81 17.15
CA THR A 383 3.23 2.56 17.46
C THR A 383 2.31 1.73 18.34
N THR A 384 1.97 0.53 17.88
CA THR A 384 0.95 -0.32 18.49
C THR A 384 1.46 -1.71 18.90
N SER A 385 1.01 -2.17 20.05
CA SER A 385 1.13 -3.54 20.56
C SER A 385 0.03 -4.42 19.94
N PRO A 386 0.27 -5.74 19.71
CA PRO A 386 1.43 -6.53 20.10
C PRO A 386 2.61 -6.48 19.10
N ARG A 387 2.48 -5.77 17.97
CA ARG A 387 3.51 -5.74 16.93
C ARG A 387 4.84 -5.18 17.44
N LEU A 388 4.78 -4.02 18.11
CA LEU A 388 5.90 -3.43 18.83
C LEU A 388 5.45 -3.18 20.26
N ARG A 389 6.25 -3.64 21.23
CA ARG A 389 5.94 -3.51 22.67
C ARG A 389 6.67 -2.34 23.35
N VAL A 390 7.43 -1.58 22.57
CA VAL A 390 8.19 -0.40 23.03
C VAL A 390 7.67 0.83 22.29
N ASP A 391 7.85 2.01 22.89
CA ASP A 391 7.46 3.31 22.34
C ASP A 391 5.99 3.41 21.90
N ASN A 392 5.10 2.67 22.56
CA ASN A 392 3.67 2.70 22.24
C ASN A 392 3.11 4.11 22.47
N GLY A 393 2.36 4.60 21.49
CA GLY A 393 2.03 6.02 21.46
C GLY A 393 1.49 6.48 20.13
N CYS A 394 0.98 7.70 20.11
CA CYS A 394 0.60 8.41 18.91
C CYS A 394 1.35 9.73 18.78
N LYS A 395 1.56 10.15 17.53
CA LYS A 395 2.12 11.44 17.14
C LYS A 395 1.26 12.00 16.01
N ILE A 396 0.87 13.26 16.12
CA ILE A 396 0.12 13.98 15.10
C ILE A 396 1.01 15.06 14.53
N TRP A 397 1.28 14.97 13.24
CA TRP A 397 2.09 15.89 12.48
C TRP A 397 1.19 16.75 11.62
N HIS A 398 1.55 18.02 11.44
CA HIS A 398 1.02 18.82 10.35
C HIS A 398 1.65 18.37 9.03
N ALA A 399 0.97 18.53 7.90
CA ALA A 399 1.46 18.14 6.57
C ALA A 399 2.78 18.86 6.18
N SER A 400 3.12 19.97 6.85
CA SER A 400 4.40 20.66 6.73
C SER A 400 5.54 20.00 7.52
N GLY A 401 5.28 18.88 8.21
CA GLY A 401 6.25 18.12 9.00
C GLY A 401 6.43 18.58 10.45
N LYS A 402 5.73 19.63 10.88
CA LYS A 402 5.75 20.09 12.29
C LYS A 402 4.98 19.10 13.16
N LEU A 403 5.60 18.63 14.24
CA LEU A 403 4.91 17.83 15.27
C LEU A 403 3.96 18.74 16.07
N ILE A 404 2.70 18.34 16.20
CA ILE A 404 1.64 19.14 16.85
C ILE A 404 1.23 18.52 18.18
N TYR A 405 1.05 17.20 18.21
CA TYR A 405 0.62 16.48 19.41
C TYR A 405 1.31 15.13 19.51
N LEU A 406 1.52 14.67 20.72
CA LEU A 406 1.91 13.31 21.02
C LEU A 406 1.30 12.85 22.34
N LYS A 407 1.09 11.54 22.44
CA LYS A 407 0.67 10.87 23.67
C LYS A 407 1.30 9.49 23.72
N GLU A 408 1.99 9.18 24.81
CA GLU A 408 2.58 7.87 25.07
C GLU A 408 1.58 6.98 25.81
N PHE A 409 1.61 5.69 25.51
CA PHE A 409 0.76 4.68 26.14
C PHE A 409 1.63 3.49 26.57
N PRO A 410 1.34 2.85 27.71
CA PRO A 410 2.01 1.59 28.07
C PRO A 410 1.76 0.51 27.01
N GLU A 411 0.50 0.36 26.60
CA GLU A 411 0.09 -0.52 25.50
C GLU A 411 -1.03 0.16 24.70
N LEU A 412 -0.81 0.32 23.39
CA LEU A 412 -1.81 0.83 22.46
C LEU A 412 -2.13 -0.26 21.44
N PHE A 413 -3.36 -0.76 21.41
CA PHE A 413 -3.71 -1.88 20.53
C PHE A 413 -4.25 -1.44 19.17
N SER A 414 -5.02 -0.35 19.11
CA SER A 414 -5.44 0.25 17.85
C SER A 414 -5.77 1.73 18.02
N ILE A 415 -5.71 2.47 16.92
CA ILE A 415 -5.95 3.90 16.87
C ILE A 415 -6.40 4.26 15.46
N GLY A 416 -7.17 5.33 15.32
CA GLY A 416 -7.55 5.87 14.02
C GLY A 416 -8.30 7.18 14.15
N TRP A 417 -8.40 7.91 13.05
CA TRP A 417 -9.24 9.11 12.98
C TRP A 417 -10.72 8.74 12.95
N LYS A 418 -11.55 9.61 13.56
CA LYS A 418 -12.98 9.63 13.27
C LYS A 418 -13.18 9.97 11.79
N PRO A 419 -13.78 9.09 10.99
CA PRO A 419 -14.10 9.39 9.60
C PRO A 419 -15.03 10.60 9.53
N GLN A 420 -14.83 11.44 8.52
CA GLN A 420 -15.70 12.58 8.26
C GLN A 420 -15.89 12.72 6.75
N PRO A 421 -17.11 13.06 6.28
CA PRO A 421 -17.36 13.30 4.87
C PRO A 421 -16.46 14.39 4.27
N LEU A 422 -16.05 14.22 3.01
CA LEU A 422 -15.08 15.10 2.35
C LEU A 422 -15.64 16.50 2.08
N ASP A 423 -16.95 16.61 1.84
CA ASP A 423 -17.70 17.85 1.64
C ASP A 423 -17.65 18.79 2.86
N CYS A 424 -17.36 18.25 4.03
CA CYS A 424 -17.18 19.00 5.27
C CYS A 424 -15.90 19.84 5.28
N PHE A 425 -14.98 19.60 4.35
CA PHE A 425 -13.71 20.28 4.27
C PHE A 425 -13.52 20.91 2.89
N PRO A 426 -13.21 22.22 2.83
CA PRO A 426 -12.90 22.84 1.55
C PRO A 426 -11.60 22.24 0.98
N PRO A 427 -11.51 22.03 -0.34
CA PRO A 427 -10.27 21.57 -0.98
C PRO A 427 -9.09 22.46 -0.62
N ILE A 428 -7.98 21.84 -0.22
CA ILE A 428 -6.77 22.56 0.16
C ILE A 428 -6.14 23.19 -1.10
N ARG A 429 -6.14 24.52 -1.20
CA ARG A 429 -5.41 25.23 -2.28
C ARG A 429 -3.97 25.49 -1.92
N ASN A 430 -3.72 26.03 -0.73
CA ASN A 430 -2.41 26.19 -0.15
C ASN A 430 -2.41 25.57 1.24
N LEU A 431 -1.27 25.03 1.66
CA LEU A 431 -1.14 24.54 3.02
C LEU A 431 -1.05 25.74 3.97
N GLU A 432 -2.02 25.86 4.86
CA GLU A 432 -2.03 26.88 5.92
C GLU A 432 -0.82 26.70 6.85
N PRO A 433 -0.34 27.76 7.53
CA PRO A 433 0.70 27.62 8.53
C PRO A 433 0.30 26.62 9.61
N ALA A 434 1.27 25.83 10.07
CA ALA A 434 1.04 24.83 11.09
C ALA A 434 0.57 25.49 12.41
N PRO A 435 -0.44 24.95 13.10
CA PRO A 435 -0.91 25.50 14.36
C PRO A 435 0.18 25.45 15.45
N GLU A 436 -0.08 26.11 16.57
CA GLU A 436 0.78 26.01 17.74
C GLU A 436 0.87 24.56 18.22
N ALA A 437 2.07 24.15 18.66
CA ALA A 437 2.26 22.80 19.18
C ALA A 437 1.59 22.68 20.56
N HIS A 438 0.95 21.55 20.81
CA HIS A 438 0.38 21.21 22.11
C HIS A 438 1.47 21.10 23.18
N GLU A 439 1.11 21.30 24.45
CA GLU A 439 2.01 21.23 25.61
C GLU A 439 2.85 19.95 25.62
N SER A 440 2.22 18.80 25.37
CA SER A 440 2.92 17.50 25.29
C SER A 440 4.05 17.47 24.27
N THR A 441 3.93 18.23 23.18
CA THR A 441 4.99 18.33 22.17
C THR A 441 6.09 19.28 22.59
N LYS A 442 5.75 20.39 23.25
CA LYS A 442 6.73 21.35 23.78
C LYS A 442 7.64 20.65 24.81
N GLU A 443 7.04 19.97 25.79
CA GLU A 443 7.76 19.22 26.82
C GLU A 443 8.67 18.14 26.24
N TYR A 444 8.18 17.39 25.24
CA TYR A 444 8.96 16.35 24.57
C TYR A 444 10.19 16.91 23.84
N LEU A 445 10.02 18.02 23.12
CA LEU A 445 11.10 18.66 22.38
C LEU A 445 12.15 19.23 23.35
N GLU A 446 11.73 19.86 24.43
CA GLU A 446 12.63 20.35 25.50
C GLU A 446 13.42 19.20 26.13
N LYS A 447 12.75 18.11 26.50
CA LYS A 447 13.40 16.90 27.04
C LYS A 447 14.42 16.33 26.05
N ARG A 448 14.07 16.24 24.76
CA ARG A 448 14.98 15.75 23.72
C ARG A 448 16.17 16.68 23.53
N GLN A 449 15.96 17.99 23.56
CA GLN A 449 17.03 18.98 23.45
C GLN A 449 17.96 18.94 24.66
N ALA A 450 17.41 18.77 25.87
CA ALA A 450 18.18 18.59 27.10
C ALA A 450 19.03 17.31 27.03
N LEU A 451 18.46 16.19 26.56
CA LEU A 451 19.20 14.93 26.36
C LEU A 451 20.30 15.06 25.32
N ALA A 452 20.03 15.71 24.19
CA ALA A 452 21.02 15.96 23.15
C ALA A 452 22.17 16.84 23.67
N SER A 453 21.84 17.90 24.43
CA SER A 453 22.82 18.79 25.05
C SER A 453 23.66 18.06 26.11
N ALA A 454 23.05 17.17 26.90
CA ALA A 454 23.75 16.34 27.87
C ALA A 454 24.68 15.31 27.18
N ALA A 455 24.26 14.74 26.04
CA ALA A 455 25.08 13.84 25.25
C ALA A 455 26.29 14.57 24.62
N ALA A 456 26.09 15.79 24.12
CA ALA A 456 27.16 16.62 23.57
C ALA A 456 28.19 17.08 24.62
N LYS A 457 27.78 17.20 25.90
CA LYS A 457 28.65 17.55 27.02
C LYS A 457 29.49 16.38 27.56
N LYS A 458 29.16 15.12 27.20
CA LYS A 458 30.03 13.99 27.54
C LYS A 458 31.28 14.08 26.65
N PRO A 459 32.50 14.16 27.21
CA PRO A 459 33.70 14.17 26.38
C PRO A 459 33.71 12.91 25.52
N ALA A 460 33.97 13.07 24.23
CA ALA A 460 34.17 11.96 23.30
C ALA A 460 35.44 11.20 23.71
N GLY A 461 35.32 10.35 24.73
CA GLY A 461 36.42 9.51 25.19
C GLY A 461 36.81 8.60 24.06
N ALA A 462 38.06 8.71 23.59
CA ALA A 462 38.62 7.80 22.60
C ALA A 462 38.34 6.35 23.04
N TYR A 463 37.61 5.61 22.21
CA TYR A 463 37.24 4.22 22.48
C TYR A 463 38.52 3.42 22.74
N ARG A 464 38.78 3.07 24.00
CA ARG A 464 39.88 2.18 24.37
C ARG A 464 39.39 0.74 24.27
N PRO A 465 39.85 -0.04 23.27
CA PRO A 465 39.44 -1.42 23.11
C PRO A 465 39.81 -2.24 24.35
N PRO A 466 39.07 -3.34 24.63
CA PRO A 466 39.20 -4.12 25.87
C PRO A 466 40.64 -4.55 26.21
N HIS A 467 41.47 -4.83 25.20
CA HIS A 467 42.88 -5.23 25.38
C HIS A 467 43.79 -4.13 25.93
N ALA A 468 43.39 -2.85 25.87
CA ALA A 468 44.19 -1.71 26.33
C ALA A 468 43.79 -1.22 27.73
N ARG A 469 42.90 -1.94 28.44
CA ARG A 469 42.41 -1.54 29.78
C ARG A 469 43.21 -2.14 30.95
N GLY A 470 44.15 -3.06 30.69
CA GLY A 470 44.95 -3.72 31.72
C GLY A 470 46.45 -3.46 31.56
N GLY A 471 46.91 -2.29 32.00
CA GLY A 471 48.34 -1.98 32.11
C GLY A 471 48.69 -1.71 33.57
N GLY A 472 48.82 -2.78 34.36
CA GLY A 472 49.15 -2.70 35.78
C GLY A 472 49.45 -4.08 36.38
N ALA A 473 50.67 -4.57 36.13
CA ALA A 473 51.45 -5.60 36.84
C ALA A 473 50.88 -7.02 37.07
N GLY A 474 51.56 -8.04 36.52
CA GLY A 474 51.74 -9.34 37.21
C GLY A 474 51.45 -10.63 36.43
N SER A 475 52.35 -11.00 35.52
CA SER A 475 52.68 -12.38 35.04
C SER A 475 51.61 -13.28 34.38
N GLY A 476 51.91 -13.76 33.17
CA GLY A 476 51.43 -15.07 32.68
C GLY A 476 50.75 -15.08 31.30
N SER A 477 51.56 -15.11 30.25
CA SER A 477 51.29 -15.50 28.84
C SER A 477 49.85 -15.88 28.40
N GLY A 478 49.33 -15.15 27.40
CA GLY A 478 48.26 -15.64 26.52
C GLY A 478 47.57 -14.54 25.72
N VAL A 479 48.16 -14.11 24.60
CA VAL A 479 47.48 -13.21 23.64
C VAL A 479 46.30 -13.98 23.03
N ALA A 480 45.07 -13.57 23.36
CA ALA A 480 43.87 -14.08 22.72
C ALA A 480 43.82 -13.58 21.26
N SER A 481 44.31 -14.41 20.34
CA SER A 481 44.14 -14.24 18.90
C SER A 481 42.75 -14.68 18.48
N SER A 482 42.12 -13.92 17.57
CA SER A 482 40.87 -14.35 16.94
C SER A 482 41.08 -15.65 16.15
N LEU A 483 40.06 -16.52 16.11
CA LEU A 483 40.09 -17.80 15.38
C LEU A 483 40.61 -17.66 13.94
N TYR A 484 40.24 -16.57 13.27
CA TYR A 484 40.68 -16.23 11.91
C TYR A 484 42.20 -16.04 11.78
N GLN A 485 42.83 -15.43 12.79
CA GLN A 485 44.28 -15.19 12.79
C GLN A 485 45.07 -16.47 13.10
N LYS A 486 44.46 -17.39 13.86
CA LYS A 486 45.03 -18.71 14.17
C LYS A 486 44.95 -19.68 12.97
N GLU A 487 43.92 -19.55 12.13
CA GLU A 487 43.80 -20.29 10.86
C GLU A 487 44.77 -19.81 9.78
N LEU A 488 45.02 -18.49 9.68
CA LEU A 488 46.03 -17.98 8.75
C LEU A 488 47.45 -18.44 9.13
N GLN A 489 47.78 -18.46 10.42
CA GLN A 489 49.11 -18.84 10.89
C GLN A 489 49.40 -20.35 10.74
N ASN A 490 48.37 -21.19 10.81
CA ASN A 490 48.47 -22.63 10.57
C ASN A 490 48.64 -22.98 9.08
N ASN A 491 48.06 -22.19 8.17
CA ASN A 491 48.22 -22.40 6.72
C ASN A 491 49.58 -21.96 6.16
N LEU A 492 50.36 -21.17 6.91
CA LEU A 492 51.69 -20.70 6.51
C LEU A 492 52.86 -21.57 7.03
N ARG A 493 52.59 -22.64 7.78
CA ARG A 493 53.63 -23.57 8.32
C ARG A 493 53.67 -24.95 7.66
N SER A 494 52.99 -25.13 6.53
CA SER A 494 53.09 -26.35 5.71
C SER A 494 54.06 -26.14 4.54
N ASN A 495 55.34 -25.95 4.85
CA ASN A 495 56.44 -26.36 3.95
C ASN A 495 57.77 -26.33 4.70
N GLY A 496 58.34 -27.52 4.98
CA GLY A 496 59.77 -27.70 5.22
C GLY A 496 60.22 -28.02 6.65
N SER A 497 60.72 -29.26 6.79
CA SER A 497 61.74 -29.76 7.74
C SER A 497 61.41 -29.92 9.23
N THR A 498 61.59 -31.17 9.69
CA THR A 498 61.55 -31.69 11.06
C THR A 498 62.65 -31.12 11.96
N PRO A 499 62.40 -31.03 13.28
CA PRO A 499 63.28 -31.77 14.20
C PRO A 499 62.57 -32.50 15.35
N SER A 500 63.33 -33.47 15.88
CA SER A 500 63.09 -34.56 16.83
C SER A 500 62.40 -34.22 18.17
N PRO A 501 61.83 -35.23 18.88
CA PRO A 501 61.18 -35.05 20.17
C PRO A 501 62.15 -35.22 21.38
N PRO A 502 61.88 -34.58 22.54
CA PRO A 502 62.49 -34.93 23.82
C PRO A 502 61.85 -36.20 24.45
N PRO A 503 62.51 -36.83 25.43
CA PRO A 503 62.40 -38.27 25.69
C PRO A 503 61.37 -38.66 26.75
N GLY A 504 60.73 -39.82 26.57
CA GLY A 504 60.09 -40.57 27.66
C GLY A 504 58.62 -40.96 27.43
N LEU A 505 58.34 -41.92 26.55
CA LEU A 505 57.67 -43.20 26.86
C LEU A 505 57.37 -43.98 25.57
N SER A 506 57.42 -45.30 25.71
CA SER A 506 57.61 -46.32 24.67
C SER A 506 56.47 -46.50 23.66
N ARG A 507 56.85 -46.98 22.47
CA ARG A 507 56.00 -47.37 21.33
C ARG A 507 55.41 -48.76 21.54
N THR A 508 54.18 -49.02 21.08
CA THR A 508 53.87 -50.29 20.39
C THR A 508 52.78 -50.11 19.34
N ALA A 509 52.94 -50.87 18.26
CA ALA A 509 52.27 -50.91 16.98
C ALA A 509 50.72 -51.03 16.98
N GLY A 510 50.13 -50.71 15.82
CA GLY A 510 48.88 -51.35 15.39
C GLY A 510 47.96 -50.47 14.56
N ASN A 511 48.03 -50.64 13.24
CA ASN A 511 47.01 -50.22 12.27
C ASN A 511 45.59 -50.69 12.66
N ILE A 512 44.58 -49.91 12.24
CA ILE A 512 43.18 -50.25 11.85
C ILE A 512 42.17 -49.26 12.46
N PRO A 513 41.58 -48.33 11.68
CA PRO A 513 40.36 -47.64 12.11
C PRO A 513 39.13 -48.50 11.78
N ARG A 514 38.43 -48.94 12.83
CA ARG A 514 37.10 -49.57 12.75
C ARG A 514 36.07 -48.54 12.26
N VAL A 515 35.40 -48.87 11.16
CA VAL A 515 34.17 -48.21 10.70
C VAL A 515 32.99 -48.78 11.49
N ARG A 516 32.19 -47.92 12.13
CA ARG A 516 30.88 -48.29 12.67
C ARG A 516 29.82 -48.01 11.60
N THR A 517 29.19 -49.08 11.11
CA THR A 517 28.01 -49.06 10.25
C THR A 517 26.73 -48.89 11.08
N VAL A 518 25.81 -48.07 10.58
CA VAL A 518 24.39 -48.06 10.96
C VAL A 518 23.60 -48.55 9.74
N VAL A 519 22.72 -49.52 9.96
CA VAL A 519 22.01 -50.29 8.93
C VAL A 519 20.75 -49.53 8.48
N GLY A 520 20.53 -49.37 7.17
CA GLY A 520 19.23 -48.94 6.60
C GLY A 520 19.21 -47.74 5.64
N ALA A 521 20.34 -47.15 5.23
CA ALA A 521 20.37 -46.03 4.29
C ALA A 521 20.94 -46.42 2.90
N PRO A 522 20.33 -46.00 1.78
CA PRO A 522 20.86 -46.25 0.44
C PRO A 522 22.18 -45.48 0.19
N PRO A 523 23.08 -46.01 -0.66
CA PRO A 523 24.45 -45.51 -0.81
C PRO A 523 24.51 -44.09 -1.42
N PRO A 524 25.48 -43.26 -1.00
CA PRO A 524 25.65 -41.91 -1.52
C PRO A 524 26.25 -41.94 -2.92
N VAL A 525 25.58 -41.26 -3.86
CA VAL A 525 26.12 -40.99 -5.20
C VAL A 525 27.27 -39.98 -5.07
N GLU A 526 28.47 -40.36 -5.51
CA GLU A 526 29.63 -39.47 -5.58
C GLU A 526 29.30 -38.24 -6.43
N LYS A 527 29.25 -37.06 -5.81
CA LYS A 527 29.17 -35.78 -6.54
C LYS A 527 30.60 -35.31 -6.83
N GLU A 528 30.93 -35.20 -8.11
CA GLU A 528 32.15 -34.53 -8.58
C GLU A 528 32.31 -33.15 -7.93
N SER A 529 33.54 -32.80 -7.54
CA SER A 529 33.84 -31.49 -6.96
C SER A 529 33.58 -30.37 -7.98
N LYS A 530 33.15 -29.19 -7.50
CA LYS A 530 32.84 -28.01 -8.33
C LYS A 530 33.98 -27.58 -9.27
N ALA A 531 35.21 -27.97 -8.98
CA ALA A 531 36.37 -27.71 -9.84
C ALA A 531 36.45 -28.67 -11.04
N ALA A 532 36.08 -29.95 -10.87
CA ALA A 532 36.11 -30.95 -11.93
C ALA A 532 35.04 -30.69 -13.00
N ALA A 533 33.83 -30.31 -12.60
CA ALA A 533 32.73 -29.99 -13.52
C ALA A 533 33.02 -28.75 -14.40
N LYS A 534 33.77 -27.76 -13.87
CA LYS A 534 34.14 -26.53 -14.58
C LYS A 534 35.21 -26.79 -15.65
N ASN A 535 36.15 -27.71 -15.38
CA ASN A 535 37.18 -28.11 -16.34
C ASN A 535 36.63 -28.98 -17.47
N ARG A 536 35.60 -29.81 -17.20
CA ARG A 536 34.90 -30.59 -18.22
C ARG A 536 34.11 -29.70 -19.19
N LYS A 537 33.32 -28.74 -18.69
CA LYS A 537 32.60 -27.76 -19.53
C LYS A 537 33.52 -26.92 -20.41
N LYS A 538 34.72 -26.58 -19.92
CA LYS A 538 35.72 -25.82 -20.69
C LYS A 538 36.37 -26.67 -21.82
N ARG A 539 36.50 -27.99 -21.63
CA ARG A 539 36.97 -28.92 -22.68
C ARG A 539 35.91 -29.19 -23.74
N GLU A 540 34.64 -29.30 -23.36
CA GLU A 540 33.52 -29.53 -24.29
C GLU A 540 33.23 -28.30 -25.17
N ALA A 541 33.30 -27.08 -24.62
CA ALA A 541 33.15 -25.84 -25.39
C ALA A 541 34.29 -25.61 -26.41
N LYS A 542 35.51 -26.08 -26.10
CA LYS A 542 36.66 -25.96 -27.01
C LYS A 542 36.58 -26.95 -28.17
N LYS A 543 35.88 -28.08 -27.98
CA LYS A 543 35.65 -29.11 -29.02
C LYS A 543 34.56 -28.68 -30.01
N GLN A 544 33.49 -28.01 -29.53
CA GLN A 544 32.41 -27.48 -30.39
C GLN A 544 32.82 -26.24 -31.20
N ALA A 545 33.83 -25.48 -30.77
CA ALA A 545 34.35 -24.34 -31.52
C ALA A 545 35.27 -24.74 -32.71
N GLN A 546 35.76 -25.99 -32.74
CA GLN A 546 36.64 -26.49 -33.80
C GLN A 546 35.91 -27.15 -34.99
N GLU A 547 34.60 -27.42 -34.89
CA GLU A 547 33.81 -28.09 -35.93
C GLU A 547 32.95 -27.13 -36.80
N LYS A 548 33.06 -25.80 -36.63
CA LYS A 548 32.27 -24.80 -37.40
C LYS A 548 33.07 -23.93 -38.38
N ASN A 549 34.24 -24.38 -38.82
CA ASN A 549 34.99 -23.74 -39.91
C ASN A 549 35.29 -24.75 -41.03
N ASN A 550 34.33 -24.94 -41.93
CA ASN A 550 34.58 -25.32 -43.33
C ASN A 550 33.37 -24.89 -44.21
N SER A 551 33.70 -24.12 -45.25
CA SER A 551 32.92 -23.29 -46.21
C SER A 551 31.95 -24.05 -47.16
N PRO A 552 31.33 -23.47 -48.23
CA PRO A 552 31.27 -22.08 -48.74
C PRO A 552 29.86 -21.55 -49.21
N ALA A 553 29.81 -20.29 -49.65
CA ALA A 553 28.69 -19.60 -50.34
C ALA A 553 28.63 -19.93 -51.87
N PRO A 554 27.54 -19.57 -52.60
CA PRO A 554 27.57 -18.33 -53.42
C PRO A 554 26.22 -17.57 -53.66
N GLU A 555 26.36 -16.25 -53.92
CA GLU A 555 25.73 -15.31 -54.91
C GLU A 555 24.27 -15.47 -55.41
N ALA A 556 23.52 -14.48 -55.91
CA ALA A 556 23.47 -13.00 -55.95
C ALA A 556 22.23 -12.62 -56.80
N THR A 557 21.53 -11.49 -56.54
CA THR A 557 20.92 -10.63 -57.60
C THR A 557 20.42 -9.29 -57.05
N THR A 558 20.38 -8.31 -57.95
CA THR A 558 20.58 -6.86 -57.82
C THR A 558 19.39 -6.01 -58.32
N SER A 559 19.23 -4.78 -57.80
CA SER A 559 18.80 -3.50 -58.47
C SER A 559 18.51 -2.46 -57.36
N ALA A 560 19.07 -1.24 -57.22
CA ALA A 560 19.43 -0.09 -58.08
C ALA A 560 18.20 0.63 -58.71
N SER A 561 17.93 1.94 -58.70
CA SER A 561 18.45 3.21 -58.10
C SER A 561 17.35 4.33 -58.31
N PRO A 562 17.57 5.68 -58.49
CA PRO A 562 16.98 6.77 -57.65
C PRO A 562 16.24 7.95 -58.38
N VAL A 563 15.63 8.86 -57.58
CA VAL A 563 15.36 10.35 -57.63
C VAL A 563 15.17 11.11 -58.99
N PRO A 564 14.34 12.20 -59.03
CA PRO A 564 14.95 13.55 -59.11
C PRO A 564 14.25 14.66 -58.30
N ALA A 565 15.03 15.70 -58.00
CA ALA A 565 14.69 16.96 -57.34
C ALA A 565 14.82 18.17 -58.30
N GLN A 566 14.20 19.30 -57.96
CA GLN A 566 14.56 20.69 -58.36
C GLN A 566 14.26 21.58 -57.12
N ALA A 567 15.22 22.17 -56.38
CA ALA A 567 16.06 23.37 -56.63
C ALA A 567 15.20 24.66 -56.74
N GLN A 568 15.41 25.79 -56.03
CA GLN A 568 16.64 26.51 -55.67
C GLN A 568 16.48 27.44 -54.42
N ALA A 569 17.61 27.72 -53.75
CA ALA A 569 17.86 28.78 -52.75
C ALA A 569 18.47 30.04 -53.43
N PRO A 570 18.80 31.20 -52.77
CA PRO A 570 19.94 31.34 -51.81
C PRO A 570 19.70 32.35 -50.63
N ALA A 571 20.13 32.11 -49.38
CA ALA A 571 21.46 32.25 -48.72
C ALA A 571 21.82 33.67 -48.18
N SER A 572 21.98 33.82 -46.84
CA SER A 572 23.24 34.25 -46.16
C SER A 572 23.09 34.48 -44.63
N THR A 573 24.06 33.93 -43.89
CA THR A 573 24.37 33.84 -42.42
C THR A 573 25.13 35.09 -41.85
N PRO A 574 25.58 35.22 -40.56
CA PRO A 574 25.76 34.24 -39.46
C PRO A 574 25.38 34.66 -38.00
N ALA A 575 25.58 33.72 -37.07
CA ALA A 575 25.31 33.73 -35.60
C ALA A 575 26.32 34.58 -34.76
N PRO A 576 26.14 34.73 -33.41
CA PRO A 576 26.41 33.64 -32.43
C PRO A 576 25.38 33.49 -31.27
N ALA A 577 25.44 32.33 -30.59
CA ALA A 577 24.64 31.89 -29.44
C ALA A 577 25.15 32.47 -28.07
N PRO A 578 24.52 32.26 -26.87
CA PRO A 578 24.19 30.92 -26.30
C PRO A 578 22.84 30.76 -25.53
N ALA A 579 22.32 29.52 -25.62
CA ALA A 579 21.53 28.68 -24.69
C ALA A 579 20.57 29.26 -23.60
N THR A 580 19.33 28.75 -23.57
CA THR A 580 18.78 27.95 -22.44
C THR A 580 17.46 27.23 -22.80
N ALA A 581 17.34 25.99 -22.29
CA ALA A 581 16.25 25.01 -22.37
C ALA A 581 14.94 25.47 -21.70
N GLY A 582 13.78 24.85 -21.80
CA GLY A 582 13.38 23.52 -22.26
C GLY A 582 11.89 23.31 -21.95
N VAL A 583 11.28 22.39 -22.71
CA VAL A 583 9.85 22.22 -22.99
C VAL A 583 9.01 21.76 -21.78
N ILE A 584 7.81 22.34 -21.66
CA ILE A 584 6.79 22.10 -20.61
C ILE A 584 5.86 20.96 -21.04
N GLY A 585 5.89 19.83 -20.32
CA GLY A 585 4.92 18.73 -20.45
C GLY A 585 4.09 18.57 -19.17
N GLY A 586 2.81 18.94 -19.23
CA GLY A 586 1.83 18.71 -18.16
C GLY A 586 0.47 18.44 -18.80
N VAL A 587 -0.18 17.35 -18.40
CA VAL A 587 -1.47 16.93 -18.94
C VAL A 587 -2.54 17.94 -18.50
N ALA A 588 -2.91 18.81 -19.42
CA ALA A 588 -3.89 19.86 -19.22
C ALA A 588 -5.26 19.28 -18.82
N SER A 589 -5.81 19.70 -17.68
CA SER A 589 -7.23 19.50 -17.35
C SER A 589 -8.10 20.01 -18.52
N LEU A 590 -9.25 19.39 -18.80
CA LEU A 590 -10.20 19.89 -19.81
C LEU A 590 -10.57 21.35 -19.52
N GLU A 591 -10.66 21.71 -18.25
CA GLU A 591 -10.87 23.08 -17.77
C GLU A 591 -9.67 23.98 -18.11
N GLU A 592 -8.43 23.53 -17.93
CA GLU A 592 -7.24 24.30 -18.33
C GLU A 592 -7.10 24.44 -19.86
N LYS A 593 -7.55 23.45 -20.64
CA LYS A 593 -7.63 23.57 -22.11
C LYS A 593 -8.71 24.58 -22.49
N LYS A 594 -9.84 24.59 -21.79
CA LYS A 594 -10.95 25.52 -22.01
C LYS A 594 -10.55 26.96 -21.63
N ILE A 595 -9.93 27.16 -20.47
CA ILE A 595 -9.36 28.45 -20.04
C ILE A 595 -8.32 28.94 -21.05
N ARG A 596 -7.38 28.09 -21.49
CA ARG A 596 -6.40 28.46 -22.54
C ARG A 596 -7.05 28.87 -23.86
N SER A 597 -8.11 28.17 -24.26
CA SER A 597 -8.86 28.49 -25.48
C SER A 597 -9.58 29.83 -25.37
N LEU A 598 -10.24 30.10 -24.23
CA LEU A 598 -10.95 31.35 -23.95
C LEU A 598 -9.99 32.54 -23.85
N LEU A 599 -8.84 32.38 -23.18
CA LEU A 599 -7.79 33.41 -23.14
C LEU A 599 -7.21 33.73 -24.51
N LYS A 600 -7.09 32.72 -25.39
CA LYS A 600 -6.66 32.95 -26.79
C LYS A 600 -7.71 33.76 -27.57
N LYS A 601 -9.00 33.52 -27.34
CA LYS A 601 -10.09 34.32 -27.95
C LYS A 601 -10.07 35.76 -27.43
N LEU A 602 -9.81 35.95 -26.13
CA LEU A 602 -9.77 37.28 -25.50
C LEU A 602 -8.62 38.14 -26.06
N ARG A 603 -7.41 37.57 -26.25
CA ARG A 603 -6.31 38.26 -26.95
C ARG A 603 -6.63 38.62 -28.41
N ALA A 604 -7.36 37.74 -29.12
CA ALA A 604 -7.77 38.03 -30.49
C ALA A 604 -8.76 39.20 -30.56
N ILE A 605 -9.67 39.30 -29.57
CA ILE A 605 -10.60 40.43 -29.44
C ILE A 605 -9.82 41.72 -29.10
N GLU A 606 -8.84 41.67 -28.22
CA GLU A 606 -7.98 42.82 -27.87
C GLU A 606 -7.22 43.36 -29.08
N GLN A 607 -6.70 42.48 -29.95
CA GLN A 607 -6.08 42.88 -31.22
C GLN A 607 -7.08 43.54 -32.19
N LEU A 608 -8.31 43.02 -32.26
CA LEU A 608 -9.36 43.65 -33.09
C LEU A 608 -9.77 45.02 -32.54
N LYS A 609 -9.85 45.19 -31.21
CA LYS A 609 -10.11 46.48 -30.57
C LYS A 609 -8.98 47.48 -30.83
N MET A 610 -7.72 47.05 -30.80
CA MET A 610 -6.59 47.92 -31.18
C MET A 610 -6.66 48.36 -32.65
N LYS A 611 -7.03 47.46 -33.56
CA LYS A 611 -7.25 47.78 -34.99
C LYS A 611 -8.41 48.76 -35.21
N GLN A 612 -9.50 48.57 -34.45
CA GLN A 612 -10.63 49.51 -34.42
C GLN A 612 -10.20 50.90 -33.93
N ALA A 613 -9.39 50.94 -32.87
CA ALA A 613 -8.86 52.18 -32.30
C ALA A 613 -7.85 52.88 -33.24
N SER A 614 -7.14 52.13 -34.09
CA SER A 614 -6.28 52.69 -35.13
C SER A 614 -7.04 53.14 -36.40
N GLY A 615 -8.37 53.07 -36.41
CA GLY A 615 -9.21 53.52 -37.53
C GLY A 615 -9.26 52.56 -38.72
N GLU A 616 -8.86 51.29 -38.55
CA GLU A 616 -8.96 50.26 -39.59
C GLU A 616 -10.42 49.78 -39.69
N THR A 617 -10.97 49.70 -40.90
CA THR A 617 -12.34 49.23 -41.12
C THR A 617 -12.42 47.73 -40.84
N LEU A 618 -13.18 47.33 -39.82
CA LEU A 618 -13.41 45.94 -39.45
C LEU A 618 -14.61 45.37 -40.22
N GLU A 619 -14.52 44.10 -40.63
CA GLU A 619 -15.65 43.37 -41.20
C GLU A 619 -16.73 43.12 -40.13
N ASP A 620 -18.00 43.00 -40.53
CA ASP A 620 -19.12 42.73 -39.62
C ASP A 620 -18.89 41.48 -38.76
N THR A 621 -18.23 40.46 -39.30
CA THR A 621 -17.88 39.23 -38.57
C THR A 621 -16.85 39.46 -37.45
N GLN A 622 -16.02 40.50 -37.58
CA GLN A 622 -15.03 40.90 -36.57
C GLN A 622 -15.68 41.75 -35.49
N VAL A 623 -16.63 42.62 -35.85
CA VAL A 623 -17.45 43.39 -34.89
C VAL A 623 -18.27 42.46 -34.00
N ILE A 624 -18.86 41.39 -34.56
CA ILE A 624 -19.58 40.35 -33.80
C ILE A 624 -18.65 39.58 -32.84
N LYS A 625 -17.36 39.42 -33.15
CA LYS A 625 -16.41 38.79 -32.22
C LYS A 625 -16.09 39.69 -31.03
N ILE A 626 -16.00 41.00 -31.26
CA ILE A 626 -15.78 41.99 -30.20
C ILE A 626 -16.99 42.01 -29.25
N SER A 627 -18.22 41.90 -29.75
CA SER A 627 -19.42 41.91 -28.91
C SER A 627 -19.58 40.68 -28.01
N LYS A 628 -18.83 39.59 -28.24
CA LYS A 628 -18.84 38.37 -27.41
C LYS A 628 -17.83 38.39 -26.25
N GLU A 629 -17.15 39.52 -26.04
CA GLU A 629 -16.13 39.63 -25.00
C GLU A 629 -16.68 39.38 -23.59
N ASP A 630 -17.83 39.98 -23.27
CA ASP A 630 -18.44 39.87 -21.93
C ASP A 630 -18.88 38.44 -21.62
N GLU A 631 -19.38 37.71 -22.63
CA GLU A 631 -19.72 36.29 -22.53
C GLU A 631 -18.48 35.43 -22.23
N ILE A 632 -17.36 35.71 -22.92
CA ILE A 632 -16.08 35.00 -22.71
C ILE A 632 -15.49 35.30 -21.33
N ARG A 633 -15.57 36.57 -20.86
CA ARG A 633 -15.13 36.96 -19.51
C ARG A 633 -15.98 36.30 -18.43
N SER A 634 -17.30 36.25 -18.61
CA SER A 634 -18.22 35.54 -17.71
C SER A 634 -17.94 34.03 -17.67
N GLU A 635 -17.65 33.41 -18.83
CA GLU A 635 -17.30 32.00 -18.90
C GLU A 635 -15.95 31.69 -18.22
N LEU A 636 -14.96 32.58 -18.36
CA LEU A 636 -13.68 32.50 -17.64
C LEU A 636 -13.87 32.60 -16.12
N GLN A 637 -14.71 33.52 -15.65
CA GLN A 637 -15.02 33.69 -14.23
C GLN A 637 -15.75 32.46 -13.66
N THR A 638 -16.67 31.86 -14.44
CA THR A 638 -17.36 30.61 -14.07
C THR A 638 -16.38 29.42 -13.99
N LEU A 639 -15.32 29.43 -14.79
CA LEU A 639 -14.23 28.46 -14.75
C LEU A 639 -13.17 28.79 -13.67
N GLY A 640 -13.42 29.78 -12.82
CA GLY A 640 -12.56 30.16 -11.70
C GLY A 640 -11.27 30.89 -12.10
N TRP A 641 -11.22 31.44 -13.32
CA TRP A 641 -10.15 32.34 -13.75
C TRP A 641 -10.51 33.78 -13.36
N ASN A 642 -9.65 34.40 -12.56
CA ASN A 642 -9.70 35.83 -12.23
C ASN A 642 -8.53 36.53 -12.91
N GLU A 643 -8.76 37.75 -13.39
CA GLU A 643 -7.79 38.60 -14.11
C GLU A 643 -6.61 39.02 -13.23
#